data_AF-A0A178MFA5-F1
#
_entry.id   AF-A0A178MFA5-F1
#
_cell.length_a   1.000
_cell.length_b   1.000
_cell.length_c   1.000
_cell.angle_alpha   90.00
_cell.angle_beta   90.00
_cell.angle_gamma   90.00
#
_symmetry.space_group_name_H-M   'P 1'
#
loop_
_entity.id
_entity.type
_entity.pdbx_description
1 polymer ?
#
loop_
_entity_poly.entity_id
_entity_poly.type
_entity_poly.pdbx_seq_one_letter_code
_entity_poly.pdbx_strand_id
1 'polypeptide(L)'
;MGLNWLTAAVAWFRRSNKRTKFMAILGILVALGTLLSLLARVTVVTADDSSSYHIAVVAPLTGPSAEVGKSMRQGAAFLVDNINKAGGINGSTVVLQVFDDQDNAAVAADIAAKIAADRRILAVTGHWSAAAQAVAAPIYNQAGLPFLSFSPGWAEQASEHKAFPMLFDARSEARFLSNYARNVIGHKLMSVIAEESDYGRILADSFTETFERFGAPPQFRWTFKPGDADSLKKLVESYRAKRDEAGALFLAADENSAPPVIAAFKAAGLRVVWFGPSRLAVSAFTRAFQSLAAKGESPGNFTNGLYASSPLLFDTANEAAQNFKVAYGIRFGAEPDWVAAFSHDAIKMVAETAKLRGIAGGEGDIGGKRARLAEAFLAQTPASGVRGVTGQMVFGESRAASPPVLMGIYNGTTPISALTQLQPIPKGAVSNYIEELRQGRALYVNDRFMYKTNVVYVGLQVTEVSELDLEKETAQVKFSVWFRYRGNFEPQDVIFTNATEPVKLEAPAEEANTGDLTYRLYEVKGKFNLNFSGAPRSYGSHIVGVAFRHKGLNRNNLQYVVDVLGMPSGEGLKQRLIQDKVIAPGLGWEVDRAWVSQEVAQEDALGSPKYVGYGSISPDFSKIDLGVVIKKANLSPRDFVPAEWFIYIAIFAAVASVIAHAMDSKQQGRFWHMHSYGMRLVAWPMLLLAGGNLVLDYAYQNLPLAQVYLAVTVYDGLWWAVPARLVVMAVGRFAWTPLEEKSGRMIPNVVRMFVAFIIYSLAFLGIIGFVLNQPITSVLAGSGLLAMIVGLAIQANISNIFSGIVLNMERPFGVGDWVKIGNAEDARITDITWRTTRMQTRSGMTIAIPNAKASESQIINYSVQGRSRMTIHLFVDPALPTETVRKALYDAPLQCPGVLAEPAPAVYFDGIVSGEGGWLAQYSVQYWIKDYSGKTSVTGRVWDAVYSRLKEAGIALGSSLASRGNSSVLKELDEDGKATTLHEREDWDVIQDELRSRI
;
A
#
# COMPACT_ATOMS: atom_id res chain seq x y z
N MET A 1 17.75 -47.05 2.50
CA MET A 1 17.49 -46.40 1.19
C MET A 1 18.00 -44.95 1.15
N GLY A 2 19.25 -44.66 1.53
CA GLY A 2 19.71 -43.28 1.78
C GLY A 2 20.78 -42.68 0.84
N LEU A 3 21.45 -43.49 0.01
CA LEU A 3 22.64 -43.03 -0.76
C LEU A 3 22.44 -42.90 -2.28
N ASN A 4 21.30 -43.33 -2.83
CA ASN A 4 21.08 -43.38 -4.29
C ASN A 4 20.72 -42.04 -4.96
N TRP A 5 20.25 -41.05 -4.20
CA TRP A 5 19.84 -39.76 -4.79
C TRP A 5 21.04 -38.81 -5.01
N LEU A 6 22.05 -38.85 -4.13
CA LEU A 6 23.28 -38.06 -4.25
C LEU A 6 24.13 -38.53 -5.43
N THR A 7 24.27 -39.84 -5.62
CA THR A 7 24.97 -40.42 -6.76
C THR A 7 24.24 -40.11 -8.09
N ALA A 8 22.90 -40.15 -8.10
CA ALA A 8 22.10 -39.73 -9.23
C ALA A 8 22.22 -38.22 -9.53
N ALA A 9 22.25 -37.37 -8.51
CA ALA A 9 22.41 -35.91 -8.65
C ALA A 9 23.80 -35.54 -9.19
N VAL A 10 24.87 -36.20 -8.71
CA VAL A 10 26.24 -35.99 -9.19
C VAL A 10 26.41 -36.50 -10.63
N ALA A 11 25.82 -37.65 -10.97
CA ALA A 11 25.81 -38.17 -12.33
C ALA A 11 25.04 -37.26 -13.30
N TRP A 12 23.90 -36.72 -12.86
CA TRP A 12 23.10 -35.73 -13.60
C TRP A 12 23.87 -34.41 -13.81
N PHE A 13 24.54 -33.91 -12.76
CA PHE A 13 25.34 -32.68 -12.85
C PHE A 13 26.52 -32.86 -13.81
N ARG A 14 27.21 -34.00 -13.80
CA ARG A 14 28.30 -34.29 -14.75
C ARG A 14 27.84 -34.30 -16.21
N ARG A 15 26.67 -34.90 -16.50
CA ARG A 15 26.08 -35.01 -17.86
C ARG A 15 25.41 -33.73 -18.38
N SER A 16 25.25 -32.70 -17.54
CA SER A 16 24.58 -31.46 -17.90
C SER A 16 25.48 -30.49 -18.69
N ASN A 17 24.90 -29.72 -19.63
CA ASN A 17 25.63 -28.74 -20.44
C ASN A 17 26.08 -27.52 -19.60
N LYS A 18 27.02 -26.70 -20.13
CA LYS A 18 27.60 -25.56 -19.38
C LYS A 18 26.56 -24.54 -18.89
N ARG A 19 25.49 -24.27 -19.65
CA ARG A 19 24.39 -23.37 -19.25
C ARG A 19 23.56 -23.97 -18.13
N THR A 20 23.24 -25.26 -18.18
CA THR A 20 22.48 -25.95 -17.13
C THR A 20 23.27 -26.06 -15.83
N LYS A 21 24.60 -26.27 -15.91
CA LYS A 21 25.51 -26.21 -14.76
C LYS A 21 25.53 -24.81 -14.16
N PHE A 22 25.66 -23.76 -14.99
CA PHE A 22 25.60 -22.38 -14.54
C PHE A 22 24.27 -22.04 -13.86
N MET A 23 23.13 -22.45 -14.42
CA MET A 23 21.81 -22.19 -13.83
C MET A 23 21.52 -23.03 -12.58
N ALA A 24 22.06 -24.26 -12.48
CA ALA A 24 21.99 -25.06 -11.26
C ALA A 24 22.89 -24.48 -10.15
N ILE A 25 24.10 -24.02 -10.51
CA ILE A 25 24.99 -23.29 -9.61
C ILE A 25 24.33 -21.98 -9.20
N LEU A 26 23.71 -21.23 -10.12
CA LEU A 26 22.99 -19.98 -9.81
C LEU A 26 21.75 -20.24 -8.95
N GLY A 27 20.98 -21.29 -9.22
CA GLY A 27 19.84 -21.69 -8.39
C GLY A 27 20.26 -22.14 -7.00
N ILE A 28 21.38 -22.86 -6.88
CA ILE A 28 22.00 -23.19 -5.59
C ILE A 28 22.56 -21.93 -4.94
N LEU A 29 23.22 -21.01 -5.64
CA LEU A 29 23.75 -19.75 -5.10
C LEU A 29 22.64 -18.79 -4.70
N VAL A 30 21.49 -18.81 -5.39
CA VAL A 30 20.31 -18.02 -5.06
C VAL A 30 19.57 -18.65 -3.90
N ALA A 31 19.37 -19.98 -3.87
CA ALA A 31 18.77 -20.67 -2.72
C ALA A 31 19.67 -20.60 -1.49
N LEU A 32 20.99 -20.73 -1.67
CA LEU A 32 22.00 -20.47 -0.66
C LEU A 32 22.04 -18.99 -0.33
N GLY A 33 21.76 -18.09 -1.27
CA GLY A 33 21.66 -16.65 -1.06
C GLY A 33 20.38 -16.22 -0.32
N THR A 34 19.25 -16.88 -0.54
CA THR A 34 18.02 -16.71 0.25
C THR A 34 18.13 -17.41 1.58
N LEU A 35 18.76 -18.59 1.65
CA LEU A 35 19.09 -19.25 2.91
C LEU A 35 20.13 -18.43 3.68
N LEU A 36 21.11 -17.83 3.02
CA LEU A 36 22.08 -16.88 3.57
C LEU A 36 21.45 -15.52 3.83
N SER A 37 20.34 -15.13 3.22
CA SER A 37 19.59 -13.91 3.52
C SER A 37 18.59 -14.13 4.66
N LEU A 38 18.01 -15.32 4.76
CA LEU A 38 17.23 -15.81 5.90
C LEU A 38 18.14 -16.06 7.09
N LEU A 39 19.29 -16.71 6.88
CA LEU A 39 20.37 -16.82 7.86
C LEU A 39 20.99 -15.46 8.11
N ALA A 40 21.16 -14.56 7.13
CA ALA A 40 21.59 -13.17 7.37
C ALA A 40 20.50 -12.31 7.98
N ARG A 41 19.24 -12.73 8.03
CA ARG A 41 18.19 -12.05 8.81
C ARG A 41 18.07 -12.65 10.20
N VAL A 42 18.25 -13.96 10.34
CA VAL A 42 18.50 -14.61 11.63
C VAL A 42 19.82 -14.11 12.23
N THR A 43 20.81 -13.76 11.39
CA THR A 43 22.10 -13.15 11.77
C THR A 43 22.19 -11.65 11.53
N VAL A 44 21.12 -10.97 11.12
CA VAL A 44 20.93 -9.50 11.31
C VAL A 44 20.07 -9.29 12.57
N VAL A 45 19.29 -10.30 12.97
CA VAL A 45 18.85 -10.48 14.36
C VAL A 45 20.03 -10.88 15.26
N THR A 46 21.09 -11.49 14.72
CA THR A 46 22.43 -11.46 15.31
C THR A 46 23.33 -10.45 14.60
N ALA A 47 22.86 -9.20 14.41
CA ALA A 47 23.78 -8.12 14.07
C ALA A 47 25.00 -8.23 14.99
N ASP A 48 26.18 -8.30 14.39
CA ASP A 48 27.45 -8.38 15.11
C ASP A 48 27.42 -7.28 16.20
N ASP A 49 27.54 -7.68 17.47
CA ASP A 49 27.47 -6.79 18.65
C ASP A 49 28.46 -5.60 18.50
N SER A 50 29.45 -5.78 17.61
CA SER A 50 30.44 -4.80 17.17
C SER A 50 29.91 -3.56 16.46
N SER A 51 28.64 -3.51 16.01
CA SER A 51 28.07 -2.36 15.26
C SER A 51 26.80 -1.74 15.86
N SER A 52 26.29 -2.30 16.95
CA SER A 52 25.04 -1.86 17.61
C SER A 52 25.20 -0.53 18.36
N TYR A 53 24.12 0.23 18.48
CA TYR A 53 24.09 1.48 19.25
C TYR A 53 23.66 1.18 20.69
N HIS A 54 24.62 1.10 21.61
CA HIS A 54 24.29 0.87 23.02
C HIS A 54 24.02 2.19 23.75
N ILE A 55 22.86 2.28 24.38
CA ILE A 55 22.46 3.43 25.20
C ILE A 55 22.13 2.90 26.60
N ALA A 56 22.76 3.49 27.62
CA ALA A 56 22.50 3.13 29.00
C ALA A 56 21.30 3.90 29.55
N VAL A 57 20.33 3.20 30.13
CA VAL A 57 19.27 3.79 30.95
C VAL A 57 19.50 3.38 32.38
N VAL A 58 19.77 4.36 33.25
CA VAL A 58 19.91 4.10 34.68
C VAL A 58 18.67 4.61 35.39
N ALA A 59 17.93 3.70 36.01
CA ALA A 59 16.63 3.97 36.61
C ALA A 59 16.47 3.16 37.91
N PRO A 60 15.78 3.68 38.94
CA PRO A 60 15.51 2.93 40.15
C PRO A 60 14.43 1.88 39.86
N LEU A 61 14.80 0.65 39.54
CA LEU A 61 13.85 -0.43 39.23
C LEU A 61 13.41 -1.19 40.48
N THR A 62 14.19 -1.08 41.55
CA THR A 62 13.84 -1.55 42.89
C THR A 62 13.95 -0.39 43.90
N GLY A 63 13.46 -0.61 45.12
CA GLY A 63 13.42 0.42 46.15
C GLY A 63 12.18 1.32 46.08
N PRO A 64 12.17 2.45 46.83
CA PRO A 64 10.99 3.30 46.99
C PRO A 64 10.54 3.96 45.68
N SER A 65 11.47 4.29 44.79
CA SER A 65 11.21 4.97 43.51
C SER A 65 10.97 4.01 42.34
N ALA A 66 10.72 2.71 42.61
CA ALA A 66 10.55 1.66 41.60
C ALA A 66 9.49 1.96 40.53
N GLU A 67 8.39 2.61 40.93
CA GLU A 67 7.32 3.00 40.01
C GLU A 67 7.77 4.07 39.01
N VAL A 68 8.65 4.99 39.43
CA VAL A 68 9.25 5.97 38.51
C VAL A 68 10.24 5.30 37.57
N GLY A 69 11.10 4.40 38.06
CA GLY A 69 12.03 3.69 37.20
C GLY A 69 11.33 2.78 36.18
N LYS A 70 10.14 2.26 36.52
CA LYS A 70 9.26 1.59 35.56
C LYS A 70 8.85 2.53 34.41
N SER A 71 8.40 3.75 34.69
CA SER A 71 8.10 4.76 33.66
C SER A 71 9.33 5.09 32.80
N MET A 72 10.50 5.28 33.42
CA MET A 72 11.76 5.52 32.71
C MET A 72 12.10 4.38 31.73
N ARG A 73 12.08 3.14 32.21
CA ARG A 73 12.39 1.95 31.39
C ARG A 73 11.37 1.77 30.27
N GLN A 74 10.08 1.90 30.57
CA GLN A 74 9.01 1.69 29.59
C GLN A 74 9.04 2.76 28.49
N GLY A 75 9.27 4.03 28.83
CA GLY A 75 9.41 5.12 27.86
C GLY A 75 10.59 4.90 26.90
N ALA A 76 11.76 4.56 27.45
CA ALA A 76 12.95 4.27 26.65
C ALA A 76 12.77 3.03 25.76
N ALA A 77 12.26 1.92 26.32
CA ALA A 77 12.02 0.69 25.59
C ALA A 77 11.01 0.89 24.45
N PHE A 78 9.95 1.68 24.67
CA PHE A 78 8.95 1.99 23.66
C PHE A 78 9.59 2.50 22.37
N LEU A 79 10.51 3.47 22.49
CA LEU A 79 11.16 4.05 21.33
C LEU A 79 12.15 3.08 20.67
N VAL A 80 12.99 2.41 21.47
CA VAL A 80 13.98 1.46 20.94
C VAL A 80 13.32 0.38 20.09
N ASP A 81 12.20 -0.17 20.55
CA ASP A 81 11.48 -1.18 19.79
C ASP A 81 10.89 -0.63 18.49
N ASN A 82 10.40 0.61 18.49
CA ASN A 82 9.91 1.25 17.27
C ASN A 82 11.05 1.50 16.27
N ILE A 83 12.22 1.96 16.74
CA ILE A 83 13.41 2.14 15.91
C ILE A 83 13.87 0.81 15.31
N ASN A 84 13.97 -0.24 16.14
CA ASN A 84 14.45 -1.55 15.70
C ASN A 84 13.46 -2.24 14.75
N LYS A 85 12.15 -2.14 14.99
CA LYS A 85 11.11 -2.60 14.05
C LYS A 85 11.18 -1.88 12.71
N ALA A 86 11.59 -0.60 12.70
CA ALA A 86 11.82 0.18 11.48
C ALA A 86 13.17 -0.12 10.79
N GLY A 87 13.92 -1.13 11.24
CA GLY A 87 15.21 -1.53 10.65
C GLY A 87 16.44 -0.90 11.31
N GLY A 88 16.29 -0.25 12.47
CA GLY A 88 17.39 0.31 13.24
C GLY A 88 17.90 1.66 12.72
N ILE A 89 19.09 2.06 13.18
CA ILE A 89 19.79 3.26 12.72
C ILE A 89 20.80 2.84 11.66
N ASN A 90 20.57 3.25 10.41
CA ASN A 90 21.43 2.89 9.26
C ASN A 90 21.63 1.36 9.10
N GLY A 91 20.62 0.56 9.46
CA GLY A 91 20.66 -0.91 9.40
C GLY A 91 21.21 -1.61 10.65
N SER A 92 21.74 -0.87 11.63
CA SER A 92 22.23 -1.41 12.91
C SER A 92 21.19 -1.22 14.01
N THR A 93 21.08 -2.18 14.92
CA THR A 93 20.12 -2.15 16.03
C THR A 93 20.54 -1.18 17.13
N VAL A 94 19.54 -0.66 17.85
CA VAL A 94 19.72 0.08 19.10
C VAL A 94 19.52 -0.89 20.26
N VAL A 95 20.49 -0.97 21.16
CA VAL A 95 20.47 -1.84 22.34
C VAL A 95 20.32 -0.99 23.58
N LEU A 96 19.22 -1.19 24.29
CA LEU A 96 18.98 -0.55 25.58
C LEU A 96 19.64 -1.36 26.69
N GLN A 97 20.67 -0.79 27.33
CA GLN A 97 21.27 -1.38 28.52
C GLN A 97 20.66 -0.74 29.76
N VAL A 98 19.85 -1.50 30.50
CA VAL A 98 19.12 -0.97 31.65
C VAL A 98 19.84 -1.36 32.94
N PHE A 99 20.09 -0.38 33.82
CA PHE A 99 20.75 -0.55 35.11
C PHE A 99 19.85 -0.07 36.24
N ASP A 100 19.82 -0.82 37.34
CA ASP A 100 19.04 -0.52 38.54
C ASP A 100 19.91 0.11 39.62
N ASP A 101 19.81 1.43 39.79
CA ASP A 101 20.54 2.16 40.84
C ASP A 101 19.86 2.14 42.21
N GLN A 102 18.65 1.57 42.29
CA GLN A 102 17.86 1.43 43.53
C GLN A 102 17.58 2.78 44.23
N ASP A 103 17.76 3.88 43.52
CA ASP A 103 17.78 5.24 44.08
C ASP A 103 18.81 5.42 45.22
N ASN A 104 19.96 4.73 45.12
CA ASN A 104 21.02 4.72 46.13
C ASN A 104 22.34 5.27 45.55
N ALA A 105 22.95 6.26 46.22
CA ALA A 105 24.16 6.91 45.73
C ALA A 105 25.37 5.94 45.60
N ALA A 106 25.58 5.02 46.54
CA ALA A 106 26.71 4.08 46.44
C ALA A 106 26.54 3.13 45.25
N VAL A 107 25.33 2.60 45.06
CA VAL A 107 24.99 1.73 43.92
C VAL A 107 25.09 2.50 42.60
N ALA A 108 24.64 3.77 42.57
CA ALA A 108 24.75 4.64 41.42
C ALA A 108 26.21 4.88 41.00
N ALA A 109 27.12 5.09 41.94
CA ALA A 109 28.55 5.25 41.66
C ALA A 109 29.15 3.97 41.03
N ASP A 110 28.83 2.79 41.58
CA ASP A 110 29.28 1.50 41.04
C ASP A 110 28.76 1.26 39.61
N ILE A 111 27.49 1.60 39.36
CA ILE A 111 26.88 1.49 38.03
C ILE A 111 27.52 2.48 37.06
N ALA A 112 27.75 3.72 37.48
CA ALA A 112 28.40 4.72 36.67
C ALA A 112 29.81 4.30 36.26
N ALA A 113 30.59 3.71 37.18
CA ALA A 113 31.91 3.15 36.88
C ALA A 113 31.85 2.00 35.87
N LYS A 114 30.88 1.08 36.01
CA LYS A 114 30.65 -0.02 35.03
C LYS A 114 30.30 0.51 33.65
N ILE A 115 29.41 1.49 33.57
CA ILE A 115 29.00 2.14 32.32
C ILE A 115 30.17 2.90 31.67
N ALA A 116 30.96 3.62 32.47
CA ALA A 116 32.14 4.33 31.99
C ALA A 116 33.19 3.40 31.39
N ALA A 117 33.33 2.18 31.95
CA ALA A 117 34.25 1.16 31.46
C ALA A 117 33.76 0.44 30.18
N ASP A 118 32.46 0.41 29.91
CA ASP A 118 31.92 -0.23 28.69
C ASP A 118 32.13 0.68 27.46
N ARG A 119 32.98 0.21 26.54
CA ARG A 119 33.36 0.94 25.32
C ARG A 119 32.31 0.89 24.21
N ARG A 120 31.19 0.18 24.42
CA ARG A 120 30.06 0.13 23.48
C ARG A 120 29.05 1.24 23.74
N ILE A 121 28.95 1.73 24.98
CA ILE A 121 27.91 2.69 25.40
C ILE A 121 28.21 4.07 24.83
N LEU A 122 27.28 4.58 24.03
CA LEU A 122 27.40 5.86 23.34
C LEU A 122 26.93 7.04 24.21
N ALA A 123 25.87 6.84 25.00
CA ALA A 123 25.30 7.86 25.88
C ALA A 123 24.60 7.21 27.08
N VAL A 124 24.41 8.00 28.13
CA VAL A 124 23.68 7.61 29.34
C VAL A 124 22.46 8.51 29.50
N THR A 125 21.34 7.93 29.87
CA THR A 125 20.15 8.67 30.30
C THR A 125 19.73 8.24 31.70
N GLY A 126 19.27 9.21 32.49
CA GLY A 126 18.66 8.97 33.79
C GLY A 126 19.52 9.36 34.98
N HIS A 127 19.63 8.41 35.91
CA HIS A 127 19.54 8.58 37.36
C HIS A 127 18.35 9.46 37.79
N TRP A 128 17.58 9.01 38.77
CA TRP A 128 16.38 9.74 39.21
C TRP A 128 16.68 10.78 40.30
N SER A 129 17.26 10.40 41.44
CA SER A 129 17.56 11.34 42.52
C SER A 129 18.77 12.22 42.24
N ALA A 130 18.77 13.41 42.86
CA ALA A 130 19.91 14.31 42.83
C ALA A 130 21.16 13.68 43.49
N ALA A 131 20.97 12.87 44.55
CA ALA A 131 22.05 12.17 45.23
C ALA A 131 22.75 11.15 44.32
N ALA A 132 21.99 10.35 43.56
CA ALA A 132 22.56 9.42 42.58
C ALA A 132 23.29 10.15 41.44
N GLN A 133 22.75 11.26 40.95
CA GLN A 133 23.37 12.06 39.89
C GLN A 133 24.67 12.73 40.33
N ALA A 134 24.73 13.26 41.56
CA ALA A 134 25.90 13.94 42.09
C ALA A 134 27.16 13.06 42.12
N VAL A 135 27.00 11.75 42.34
CA VAL A 135 28.11 10.79 42.35
C VAL A 135 28.39 10.18 40.98
N ALA A 136 27.37 10.03 40.12
CA ALA A 136 27.53 9.42 38.79
C ALA A 136 28.07 10.40 37.73
N ALA A 137 27.63 11.65 37.74
CA ALA A 137 27.97 12.62 36.70
C ALA A 137 29.48 12.93 36.58
N PRO A 138 30.26 13.07 37.67
CA PRO A 138 31.71 13.23 37.56
C PRO A 138 32.39 12.07 36.83
N ILE A 139 31.92 10.83 37.08
CA ILE A 139 32.45 9.61 36.46
C ILE A 139 32.16 9.62 34.95
N TYR A 140 30.94 9.99 34.55
CA TYR A 140 30.58 10.12 33.12
C TYR A 140 31.37 11.22 32.42
N ASN A 141 31.53 12.38 33.07
CA ASN A 141 32.30 13.49 32.51
C ASN A 141 33.77 13.09 32.28
N GLN A 142 34.39 12.39 33.24
CA GLN A 142 35.76 11.89 33.11
C GLN A 142 35.90 10.88 31.96
N ALA A 143 34.89 10.06 31.73
CA ALA A 143 34.83 9.09 30.62
C ALA A 143 34.37 9.71 29.28
N GLY A 144 34.11 11.02 29.24
CA GLY A 144 33.59 11.74 28.08
C GLY A 144 32.19 11.29 27.63
N LEU A 145 31.41 10.66 28.50
CA LEU A 145 30.06 10.14 28.21
C LEU A 145 29.02 11.27 28.19
N PRO A 146 28.29 11.48 27.09
CA PRO A 146 27.14 12.37 27.07
C PRO A 146 26.06 11.83 28.03
N PHE A 147 25.74 12.63 29.04
CA PHE A 147 24.77 12.28 30.07
C PHE A 147 23.52 13.16 29.96
N LEU A 148 22.38 12.57 29.60
CA LEU A 148 21.09 13.25 29.53
C LEU A 148 20.31 13.00 30.82
N SER A 149 19.96 14.07 31.54
CA SER A 149 19.22 14.00 32.80
C SER A 149 17.86 14.68 32.68
N PHE A 150 16.83 14.13 33.30
CA PHE A 150 15.50 14.75 33.37
C PHE A 150 14.98 14.81 34.82
N SER A 151 15.86 15.10 35.77
CA SER A 151 15.52 15.34 37.18
C SER A 151 15.75 16.81 37.57
N PRO A 152 14.75 17.51 38.16
CA PRO A 152 14.88 18.92 38.51
C PRO A 152 15.95 19.22 39.57
N GLY A 153 16.19 18.29 40.50
CA GLY A 153 16.98 18.55 41.71
C GLY A 153 18.50 18.69 41.50
N TRP A 154 19.02 18.29 40.34
CA TRP A 154 20.46 18.33 40.03
C TRP A 154 20.82 19.22 38.83
N ALA A 155 19.81 19.75 38.13
CA ALA A 155 20.02 20.48 36.88
C ALA A 155 20.94 21.72 37.02
N GLU A 156 21.06 22.31 38.21
CA GLU A 156 21.94 23.44 38.50
C GLU A 156 23.44 23.04 38.44
N GLN A 157 23.80 21.91 39.06
CA GLN A 157 25.18 21.39 39.07
C GLN A 157 25.58 20.72 37.75
N ALA A 158 24.63 20.47 36.85
CA ALA A 158 24.87 19.72 35.63
C ALA A 158 25.89 20.36 34.69
N SER A 159 25.94 21.69 34.68
CA SER A 159 26.89 22.44 33.85
C SER A 159 28.35 22.17 34.23
N GLU A 160 28.65 21.95 35.53
CA GLU A 160 29.99 21.63 36.05
C GLU A 160 30.50 20.29 35.53
N HIS A 161 29.58 19.38 35.21
CA HIS A 161 29.87 18.02 34.74
C HIS A 161 29.58 17.82 33.25
N LYS A 162 29.41 18.91 32.49
CA LYS A 162 29.14 18.88 31.03
C LYS A 162 27.93 18.03 30.63
N ALA A 163 27.00 17.79 31.56
CA ALA A 163 25.79 17.01 31.32
C ALA A 163 24.74 17.83 30.56
N PHE A 164 23.66 17.16 30.12
CA PHE A 164 22.58 17.72 29.32
C PHE A 164 21.23 17.59 30.05
N PRO A 165 20.91 18.51 30.96
CA PRO A 165 19.58 18.56 31.57
C PRO A 165 18.50 18.80 30.52
N MET A 166 17.46 17.97 30.53
CA MET A 166 16.31 18.08 29.66
C MET A 166 15.14 18.82 30.34
N LEU A 167 15.26 19.11 31.63
CA LEU A 167 14.24 19.77 32.44
C LEU A 167 14.74 21.10 33.04
N PHE A 168 13.81 21.92 33.52
CA PHE A 168 14.11 23.06 34.38
C PHE A 168 14.63 22.60 35.76
N ASP A 169 15.35 23.47 36.47
CA ASP A 169 15.88 23.22 37.80
C ASP A 169 14.87 23.51 38.93
N ALA A 170 15.12 22.93 40.11
CA ALA A 170 14.25 23.06 41.29
C ALA A 170 14.08 24.51 41.78
N ARG A 171 15.09 25.37 41.67
CA ARG A 171 15.03 26.78 42.10
C ARG A 171 14.11 27.57 41.16
N SER A 172 14.27 27.39 39.85
CA SER A 172 13.41 27.96 38.81
C SER A 172 11.96 27.46 38.95
N GLU A 173 11.76 26.20 39.29
CA GLU A 173 10.43 25.63 39.55
C GLU A 173 9.77 26.26 40.79
N ALA A 174 10.48 26.36 41.92
CA ALA A 174 9.96 26.96 43.14
C ALA A 174 9.63 28.46 42.96
N ARG A 175 10.47 29.20 42.24
CA ARG A 175 10.23 30.60 41.84
C ARG A 175 8.97 30.73 40.99
N PHE A 176 8.78 29.80 40.04
CA PHE A 176 7.58 29.74 39.22
C PHE A 176 6.33 29.50 40.07
N LEU A 177 6.35 28.48 40.94
CA LEU A 177 5.23 28.14 41.81
C LEU A 177 4.86 29.26 42.77
N SER A 178 5.85 29.94 43.34
CA SER A 178 5.66 31.12 44.22
C SER A 178 4.95 32.26 43.47
N ASN A 179 5.42 32.60 42.28
CA ASN A 179 4.78 33.59 41.41
C ASN A 179 3.37 33.16 40.99
N TYR A 180 3.18 31.88 40.66
CA TYR A 180 1.89 31.37 40.23
C TYR A 180 0.86 31.45 41.37
N ALA A 181 1.21 30.98 42.56
CA ALA A 181 0.32 31.00 43.71
C ALA A 181 -0.09 32.44 44.11
N ARG A 182 0.87 33.37 44.14
CA ARG A 182 0.61 34.78 44.49
C ARG A 182 -0.09 35.57 43.39
N ASN A 183 0.44 35.53 42.16
CA ASN A 183 0.12 36.49 41.11
C ASN A 183 -0.86 35.95 40.05
N VAL A 184 -1.10 34.63 40.02
CA VAL A 184 -2.08 33.99 39.13
C VAL A 184 -3.30 33.51 39.90
N ILE A 185 -3.11 32.69 40.95
CA ILE A 185 -4.22 32.20 41.78
C ILE A 185 -4.70 33.26 42.78
N GLY A 186 -3.80 34.12 43.27
CA GLY A 186 -4.15 35.22 44.18
C GLY A 186 -4.10 34.86 45.66
N HIS A 187 -3.43 33.76 46.04
CA HIS A 187 -3.25 33.42 47.46
C HIS A 187 -2.34 34.44 48.14
N LYS A 188 -2.87 35.12 49.16
CA LYS A 188 -2.13 36.14 49.92
C LYS A 188 -1.37 35.57 51.12
N LEU A 189 -1.94 34.54 51.75
CA LEU A 189 -1.37 33.83 52.88
C LEU A 189 -0.98 32.44 52.42
N MET A 190 0.28 32.08 52.63
CA MET A 190 0.82 30.76 52.31
C MET A 190 1.77 30.30 53.40
N SER A 191 1.90 28.99 53.55
CA SER A 191 2.90 28.35 54.40
C SER A 191 3.63 27.24 53.65
N VAL A 192 4.79 26.85 54.14
CA VAL A 192 5.66 25.85 53.50
C VAL A 192 5.78 24.62 54.39
N ILE A 193 5.62 23.44 53.81
CA ILE A 193 6.00 22.16 54.42
C ILE A 193 7.13 21.59 53.58
N ALA A 194 8.29 21.35 54.19
CA ALA A 194 9.47 20.83 53.50
C ALA A 194 9.86 19.46 54.05
N GLU A 195 10.16 18.52 53.16
CA GLU A 195 10.85 17.29 53.58
C GLU A 195 12.29 17.61 54.03
N GLU A 196 12.83 16.84 54.98
CA GLU A 196 14.21 16.93 55.42
C GLU A 196 15.18 16.28 54.41
N SER A 197 15.31 16.92 53.25
CA SER A 197 16.24 16.54 52.17
C SER A 197 16.86 17.80 51.54
N ASP A 198 17.95 17.65 50.78
CA ASP A 198 18.52 18.77 50.02
C ASP A 198 17.54 19.31 48.97
N TYR A 199 16.77 18.43 48.34
CA TYR A 199 15.75 18.79 47.35
C TYR A 199 14.61 19.60 47.99
N GLY A 200 14.05 19.10 49.09
CA GLY A 200 13.01 19.78 49.87
C GLY A 200 13.47 21.14 50.40
N ARG A 201 14.72 21.22 50.88
CA ARG A 201 15.34 22.48 51.32
C ARG A 201 15.45 23.50 50.18
N ILE A 202 16.00 23.12 49.02
CA ILE A 202 16.18 24.02 47.86
C ILE A 202 14.82 24.59 47.41
N LEU A 203 13.81 23.73 47.29
CA LEU A 203 12.45 24.14 46.93
C LEU A 203 11.87 25.12 47.95
N ALA A 204 11.94 24.78 49.24
CA ALA A 204 11.38 25.58 50.31
C ALA A 204 12.05 26.96 50.44
N ASP A 205 13.38 27.00 50.37
CA ASP A 205 14.16 28.23 50.46
C ASP A 205 13.86 29.14 49.25
N SER A 206 13.91 28.58 48.04
CA SER A 206 13.66 29.34 46.80
C SER A 206 12.23 29.86 46.72
N PHE A 207 11.25 29.08 47.17
CA PHE A 207 9.86 29.50 47.25
C PHE A 207 9.69 30.65 48.24
N THR A 208 10.27 30.51 49.43
CA THR A 208 10.21 31.49 50.53
C THR A 208 10.85 32.81 50.10
N GLU A 209 12.07 32.78 49.59
CA GLU A 209 12.80 33.96 49.11
C GLU A 209 12.01 34.70 48.02
N THR A 210 11.39 33.96 47.11
CA THR A 210 10.58 34.56 46.04
C THR A 210 9.28 35.16 46.59
N PHE A 211 8.64 34.49 47.54
CA PHE A 211 7.37 34.94 48.11
C PHE A 211 7.55 36.20 48.96
N GLU A 212 8.64 36.29 49.72
CA GLU A 212 9.05 37.46 50.51
C GLU A 212 9.17 38.73 49.67
N ARG A 213 9.62 38.61 48.40
CA ARG A 213 9.71 39.73 47.46
C ARG A 213 8.34 40.34 47.12
N PHE A 214 7.23 39.65 47.40
CA PHE A 214 5.87 40.19 47.27
C PHE A 214 5.40 41.02 48.48
N GLY A 215 6.27 41.22 49.48
CA GLY A 215 6.02 42.08 50.64
C GLY A 215 5.50 41.36 51.89
N ALA A 216 5.46 40.03 51.91
CA ALA A 216 5.19 39.24 53.11
C ALA A 216 5.83 37.84 53.00
N PRO A 217 6.49 37.30 54.05
CA PRO A 217 6.98 35.94 54.07
C PRO A 217 5.83 34.92 54.15
N PRO A 218 6.08 33.64 53.81
CA PRO A 218 5.20 32.55 54.23
C PRO A 218 4.96 32.58 55.75
N GLN A 219 3.73 32.31 56.18
CA GLN A 219 3.31 32.45 57.58
C GLN A 219 4.02 31.47 58.50
N PHE A 220 4.11 30.23 58.05
CA PHE A 220 4.80 29.18 58.77
C PHE A 220 5.65 28.34 57.84
N ARG A 221 6.71 27.80 58.41
CA ARG A 221 7.54 26.77 57.78
C ARG A 221 7.61 25.58 58.71
N TRP A 222 7.18 24.44 58.21
CA TRP A 222 7.32 23.17 58.92
C TRP A 222 8.24 22.24 58.14
N THR A 223 8.90 21.35 58.86
CA THR A 223 9.67 20.27 58.27
C THR A 223 9.12 18.93 58.70
N PHE A 224 9.39 17.89 57.92
CA PHE A 224 9.15 16.52 58.32
C PHE A 224 10.25 15.60 57.80
N LYS A 225 10.58 14.59 58.61
CA LYS A 225 11.48 13.53 58.21
C LYS A 225 10.71 12.43 57.45
N PRO A 226 11.05 12.13 56.19
CA PRO A 226 10.40 11.07 55.43
C PRO A 226 10.44 9.71 56.16
N GLY A 227 9.31 9.00 56.18
CA GLY A 227 9.18 7.71 56.87
C GLY A 227 9.08 7.76 58.40
N ASP A 228 9.16 8.94 59.02
CA ASP A 228 9.05 9.10 60.48
C ASP A 228 7.62 9.47 60.90
N ALA A 229 6.91 8.52 61.49
CA ALA A 229 5.52 8.70 61.93
C ALA A 229 5.36 9.75 63.04
N ASP A 230 6.33 9.88 63.94
CA ASP A 230 6.28 10.87 65.02
C ASP A 230 6.54 12.27 64.47
N SER A 231 7.46 12.40 63.51
CA SER A 231 7.66 13.66 62.77
C SER A 231 6.38 14.09 62.06
N LEU A 232 5.69 13.15 61.40
CA LEU A 232 4.45 13.44 60.68
C LEU A 232 3.30 13.82 61.63
N LYS A 233 3.18 13.14 62.77
CA LYS A 233 2.19 13.47 63.81
C LYS A 233 2.40 14.89 64.35
N LYS A 234 3.65 15.25 64.69
CA LYS A 234 4.01 16.60 65.15
C LYS A 234 3.70 17.67 64.10
N LEU A 235 3.95 17.39 62.82
CA LEU A 235 3.59 18.27 61.71
C LEU A 235 2.08 18.56 61.69
N VAL A 236 1.26 17.51 61.74
CA VAL A 236 -0.21 17.62 61.69
C VAL A 236 -0.76 18.37 62.90
N GLU A 237 -0.25 18.10 64.10
CA GLU A 237 -0.64 18.79 65.34
C GLU A 237 -0.27 20.29 65.29
N SER A 238 0.95 20.60 64.83
CA SER A 238 1.45 21.96 64.69
C SER A 238 0.67 22.77 63.65
N TYR A 239 0.34 22.16 62.50
CA TYR A 239 -0.53 22.79 61.51
C TYR A 239 -1.94 23.02 62.06
N ARG A 240 -2.54 22.01 62.72
CA ARG A 240 -3.90 22.12 63.27
C ARG A 240 -4.04 23.31 64.21
N ALA A 241 -3.02 23.55 65.05
CA ALA A 241 -3.00 24.67 65.99
C ALA A 241 -2.95 26.05 65.30
N LYS A 242 -2.53 26.12 64.04
CA LYS A 242 -2.28 27.36 63.29
C LYS A 242 -3.08 27.45 61.98
N ARG A 243 -4.04 26.53 61.78
CA ARG A 243 -4.70 26.31 60.48
C ARG A 243 -5.41 27.54 59.94
N ASP A 244 -5.95 28.38 60.82
CA ASP A 244 -6.74 29.57 60.45
C ASP A 244 -5.85 30.71 59.92
N GLU A 245 -4.54 30.66 60.22
CA GLU A 245 -3.52 31.61 59.76
C GLU A 245 -2.65 31.05 58.62
N ALA A 246 -2.61 29.73 58.45
CA ALA A 246 -1.63 29.05 57.58
C ALA A 246 -1.81 29.32 56.08
N GLY A 247 -3.04 29.60 55.63
CA GLY A 247 -3.35 29.80 54.21
C GLY A 247 -3.15 28.55 53.35
N ALA A 248 -2.80 28.73 52.07
CA ALA A 248 -2.48 27.62 51.16
C ALA A 248 -1.09 27.02 51.48
N LEU A 249 -0.88 25.73 51.19
CA LEU A 249 0.37 25.05 51.50
C LEU A 249 1.18 24.74 50.26
N PHE A 250 2.43 25.19 50.25
CA PHE A 250 3.44 24.65 49.36
C PHE A 250 4.11 23.45 50.01
N LEU A 251 3.94 22.27 49.40
CA LEU A 251 4.55 21.02 49.83
C LEU A 251 5.84 20.79 49.02
N ALA A 252 6.96 21.20 49.60
CA ALA A 252 8.30 21.00 49.07
C ALA A 252 8.79 19.59 49.39
N ALA A 253 8.23 18.59 48.69
CA ALA A 253 8.53 17.18 48.86
C ALA A 253 8.50 16.42 47.53
N ASP A 254 9.08 15.22 47.52
CA ASP A 254 9.04 14.31 46.37
C ASP A 254 7.76 13.45 46.31
N GLU A 255 7.65 12.64 45.25
CA GLU A 255 6.51 11.78 44.97
C GLU A 255 6.25 10.69 46.01
N ASN A 256 7.25 10.33 46.82
CA ASN A 256 7.17 9.27 47.82
C ASN A 256 6.88 9.82 49.22
N SER A 257 7.39 11.02 49.52
CA SER A 257 7.30 11.69 50.83
C SER A 257 6.04 12.54 50.96
N ALA A 258 5.50 13.07 49.86
CA ALA A 258 4.28 13.87 49.86
C ALA A 258 2.98 13.09 50.17
N PRO A 259 2.73 11.88 49.64
CA PRO A 259 1.46 11.17 49.86
C PRO A 259 1.12 10.90 51.34
N PRO A 260 2.05 10.45 52.21
CA PRO A 260 1.78 10.29 53.63
C PRO A 260 1.36 11.58 54.33
N VAL A 261 1.93 12.73 53.94
CA VAL A 261 1.56 14.05 54.48
C VAL A 261 0.12 14.39 54.12
N ILE A 262 -0.23 14.28 52.84
CA ILE A 262 -1.59 14.57 52.35
C ILE A 262 -2.61 13.63 53.00
N ALA A 263 -2.29 12.34 53.10
CA ALA A 263 -3.15 11.34 53.73
C ALA A 263 -3.37 11.64 55.23
N ALA A 264 -2.32 12.01 55.97
CA ALA A 264 -2.43 12.35 57.38
C ALA A 264 -3.25 13.62 57.63
N PHE A 265 -3.08 14.65 56.79
CA PHE A 265 -3.90 15.87 56.85
C PHE A 265 -5.38 15.56 56.62
N LYS A 266 -5.67 14.74 55.60
CA LYS A 266 -7.03 14.32 55.28
C LYS A 266 -7.64 13.47 56.40
N ALA A 267 -6.90 12.50 56.95
CA ALA A 267 -7.34 11.68 58.09
C ALA A 267 -7.63 12.53 59.33
N ALA A 268 -6.89 13.63 59.50
CA ALA A 268 -7.13 14.63 60.53
C ALA A 268 -8.33 15.57 60.25
N GLY A 269 -9.01 15.43 59.11
CA GLY A 269 -10.13 16.28 58.70
C GLY A 269 -9.71 17.69 58.26
N LEU A 270 -8.43 17.89 57.93
CA LEU A 270 -7.88 19.18 57.52
C LEU A 270 -8.04 19.34 56.01
N ARG A 271 -8.73 20.42 55.60
CA ARG A 271 -8.90 20.78 54.18
C ARG A 271 -7.89 21.86 53.83
N VAL A 272 -7.08 21.62 52.81
CA VAL A 272 -6.01 22.51 52.40
C VAL A 272 -5.95 22.59 50.88
N VAL A 273 -5.61 23.76 50.35
CA VAL A 273 -5.17 23.92 48.96
C VAL A 273 -3.68 23.62 48.90
N TRP A 274 -3.32 22.57 48.18
CA TRP A 274 -1.94 22.10 48.02
C TRP A 274 -1.32 22.66 46.74
N PHE A 275 -0.08 23.12 46.84
CA PHE A 275 0.82 23.41 45.73
C PHE A 275 2.03 22.50 45.84
N GLY A 276 2.45 21.86 44.74
CA GLY A 276 3.61 20.98 44.73
C GLY A 276 4.45 21.07 43.45
N PRO A 277 5.70 20.56 43.50
CA PRO A 277 6.58 20.49 42.34
C PRO A 277 6.13 19.43 41.32
N SER A 278 6.83 19.36 40.18
CA SER A 278 6.59 18.45 39.05
C SER A 278 6.68 16.98 39.40
N ARG A 279 7.41 16.65 40.46
CA ARG A 279 7.43 15.30 41.03
C ARG A 279 6.06 14.87 41.55
N LEU A 280 5.17 15.80 41.91
CA LEU A 280 3.80 15.45 42.28
C LEU A 280 2.87 15.31 41.08
N ALA A 281 3.38 15.41 39.84
CA ALA A 281 2.65 15.20 38.59
C ALA A 281 3.06 13.89 37.87
N VAL A 282 3.60 12.90 38.60
CA VAL A 282 4.02 11.59 38.07
C VAL A 282 3.04 10.48 38.50
N SER A 283 3.08 9.35 37.81
CA SER A 283 2.20 8.21 38.13
C SER A 283 2.51 7.57 39.50
N ALA A 284 3.76 7.61 39.96
CA ALA A 284 4.15 7.10 41.27
C ALA A 284 3.45 7.84 42.42
N PHE A 285 3.31 9.16 42.34
CA PHE A 285 2.63 9.98 43.35
C PHE A 285 1.16 9.56 43.53
N THR A 286 0.42 9.37 42.43
CA THR A 286 -0.99 8.98 42.51
C THR A 286 -1.18 7.53 42.94
N ARG A 287 -0.27 6.63 42.51
CA ARG A 287 -0.27 5.21 42.93
C ARG A 287 0.06 5.04 44.40
N ALA A 288 0.90 5.88 44.99
CA ALA A 288 1.22 5.81 46.41
C ALA A 288 -0.01 5.92 47.33
N PHE A 289 -1.08 6.60 46.88
CA PHE A 289 -2.34 6.65 47.63
C PHE A 289 -3.11 5.33 47.64
N GLN A 290 -2.81 4.37 46.76
CA GLN A 290 -3.51 3.07 46.74
C GLN A 290 -3.26 2.27 48.03
N SER A 291 -2.06 2.38 48.61
CA SER A 291 -1.73 1.73 49.89
C SER A 291 -2.18 2.54 51.11
N LEU A 292 -2.39 3.86 50.95
CA LEU A 292 -2.80 4.76 52.02
C LEU A 292 -4.33 4.93 52.12
N ALA A 293 -5.05 4.67 51.03
CA ALA A 293 -6.51 4.79 50.97
C ALA A 293 -7.19 3.70 51.78
N ALA A 294 -8.33 4.04 52.39
CA ALA A 294 -9.19 3.03 52.97
C ALA A 294 -9.72 2.07 51.88
N LYS A 295 -10.05 0.83 52.24
CA LYS A 295 -10.55 -0.17 51.28
C LYS A 295 -11.79 0.37 50.56
N GLY A 296 -11.70 0.52 49.23
CA GLY A 296 -12.78 1.04 48.37
C GLY A 296 -12.78 2.56 48.19
N GLU A 297 -11.87 3.29 48.84
CA GLU A 297 -11.69 4.72 48.62
C GLU A 297 -10.84 4.98 47.36
N SER A 298 -11.29 5.90 46.51
CA SER A 298 -10.54 6.29 45.31
C SER A 298 -9.30 7.12 45.68
N PRO A 299 -8.11 6.81 45.13
CA PRO A 299 -6.91 7.66 45.24
C PRO A 299 -7.16 9.13 44.86
N GLY A 300 -8.11 9.37 43.94
CA GLY A 300 -8.48 10.71 43.51
C GLY A 300 -9.03 11.60 44.63
N ASN A 301 -9.55 11.00 45.70
CA ASN A 301 -10.05 11.74 46.86
C ASN A 301 -8.93 12.42 47.67
N PHE A 302 -7.66 12.06 47.44
CA PHE A 302 -6.51 12.69 48.13
C PHE A 302 -5.90 13.81 47.30
N THR A 303 -5.95 13.68 45.98
CA THR A 303 -5.29 14.59 45.04
C THR A 303 -6.20 15.67 44.51
N ASN A 304 -7.53 15.49 44.53
CA ASN A 304 -8.47 16.44 43.92
C ASN A 304 -8.28 17.88 44.43
N GLY A 305 -8.08 18.82 43.50
CA GLY A 305 -7.83 20.24 43.79
C GLY A 305 -6.37 20.58 44.11
N LEU A 306 -5.45 19.61 44.11
CA LEU A 306 -4.01 19.86 44.25
C LEU A 306 -3.46 20.50 42.98
N TYR A 307 -2.70 21.58 43.16
CA TYR A 307 -1.96 22.26 42.11
C TYR A 307 -0.54 21.70 42.04
N ALA A 308 -0.11 21.25 40.87
CA ALA A 308 1.26 20.79 40.64
C ALA A 308 1.83 21.41 39.38
N SER A 309 3.10 21.84 39.41
CA SER A 309 3.81 22.11 38.16
C SER A 309 3.97 20.83 37.35
N SER A 310 4.18 20.93 36.04
CA SER A 310 4.51 19.79 35.19
C SER A 310 5.27 20.25 33.95
N PRO A 311 6.27 19.49 33.47
CA PRO A 311 6.90 19.77 32.18
C PRO A 311 6.03 19.34 30.99
N LEU A 312 5.03 18.48 31.20
CA LEU A 312 4.10 18.01 30.17
C LEU A 312 2.74 17.69 30.79
N LEU A 313 1.67 18.21 30.19
CA LEU A 313 0.30 17.81 30.48
C LEU A 313 -0.32 17.23 29.21
N PHE A 314 -0.86 16.01 29.28
CA PHE A 314 -1.38 15.32 28.09
C PHE A 314 -2.64 15.95 27.50
N ASP A 315 -3.29 16.92 28.16
CA ASP A 315 -4.36 17.71 27.54
C ASP A 315 -3.84 18.87 26.68
N THR A 316 -2.55 19.21 26.82
CA THR A 316 -1.80 20.15 25.95
C THR A 316 -0.97 19.43 24.89
N ALA A 317 -1.01 18.10 24.86
CA ALA A 317 -0.16 17.28 24.01
C ALA A 317 -0.54 17.41 22.52
N ASN A 318 0.50 17.53 21.69
CA ASN A 318 0.39 17.46 20.24
C ASN A 318 0.07 16.05 19.75
N GLU A 319 -0.16 15.90 18.45
CA GLU A 319 -0.53 14.63 17.82
C GLU A 319 0.49 13.51 18.12
N ALA A 320 1.78 13.80 18.03
CA ALA A 320 2.83 12.82 18.31
C ALA A 320 2.77 12.30 19.75
N ALA A 321 2.52 13.21 20.70
CA ALA A 321 2.38 12.90 22.11
C ALA A 321 1.09 12.15 22.45
N GLN A 322 -0.02 12.47 21.78
CA GLN A 322 -1.27 11.71 21.89
C GLN A 322 -1.09 10.30 21.33
N ASN A 323 -0.48 10.16 20.15
CA ASN A 323 -0.18 8.87 19.55
C ASN A 323 0.73 8.02 20.45
N PHE A 324 1.74 8.64 21.06
CA PHE A 324 2.57 8.01 22.07
C PHE A 324 1.74 7.55 23.28
N LYS A 325 0.88 8.41 23.83
CA LYS A 325 -0.01 8.08 24.96
C LYS A 325 -0.84 6.82 24.68
N VAL A 326 -1.47 6.76 23.51
CA VAL A 326 -2.32 5.64 23.10
C VAL A 326 -1.52 4.36 22.90
N ALA A 327 -0.45 4.42 22.10
CA ALA A 327 0.36 3.25 21.78
C ALA A 327 1.10 2.70 23.02
N TYR A 328 1.53 3.58 23.92
CA TYR A 328 2.10 3.21 25.22
C TYR A 328 1.06 2.49 26.08
N GLY A 329 -0.17 3.00 26.15
CA GLY A 329 -1.28 2.39 26.88
C GLY A 329 -1.61 0.98 26.37
N ILE A 330 -1.72 0.80 25.06
CA ILE A 330 -1.94 -0.51 24.41
C ILE A 330 -0.83 -1.49 24.79
N ARG A 331 0.42 -1.03 24.80
CA ARG A 331 1.58 -1.88 25.01
C ARG A 331 1.78 -2.29 26.47
N PHE A 332 1.63 -1.35 27.39
CA PHE A 332 2.03 -1.53 28.79
C PHE A 332 0.85 -1.60 29.76
N GLY A 333 -0.38 -1.42 29.29
CA GLY A 333 -1.60 -1.47 30.12
C GLY A 333 -1.71 -0.33 31.12
N ALA A 334 -0.99 0.78 30.90
CA ALA A 334 -1.00 1.96 31.76
C ALA A 334 -0.79 3.23 30.92
N GLU A 335 -1.39 4.35 31.33
CA GLU A 335 -1.08 5.64 30.69
C GLU A 335 0.35 6.09 31.05
N PRO A 336 1.11 6.68 30.10
CA PRO A 336 2.40 7.26 30.40
C PRO A 336 2.24 8.54 31.23
N ASP A 337 3.22 8.81 32.10
CA ASP A 337 3.44 10.12 32.70
C ASP A 337 4.51 10.91 31.92
N TRP A 338 4.83 12.11 32.39
CA TRP A 338 5.86 12.92 31.76
C TRP A 338 7.25 12.27 31.86
N VAL A 339 7.53 11.45 32.87
CA VAL A 339 8.82 10.75 33.01
C VAL A 339 9.01 9.74 31.87
N ALA A 340 7.97 8.97 31.55
CA ALA A 340 7.98 8.08 30.40
C ALA A 340 8.20 8.85 29.08
N ALA A 341 7.56 10.01 28.92
CA ALA A 341 7.69 10.86 27.73
C ALA A 341 9.11 11.45 27.58
N PHE A 342 9.72 11.94 28.66
CA PHE A 342 11.09 12.47 28.63
C PHE A 342 12.14 11.36 28.46
N SER A 343 11.92 10.18 29.03
CA SER A 343 12.81 9.02 28.81
C SER A 343 12.75 8.53 27.36
N HIS A 344 11.55 8.48 26.77
CA HIS A 344 11.36 8.25 25.33
C HIS A 344 12.17 9.25 24.50
N ASP A 345 12.03 10.53 24.80
CA ASP A 345 12.66 11.61 24.06
C ASP A 345 14.17 11.70 24.26
N ALA A 346 14.70 11.29 25.42
CA ALA A 346 16.14 11.17 25.65
C ALA A 346 16.77 10.14 24.71
N ILE A 347 16.14 8.97 24.54
CA ILE A 347 16.55 7.97 23.56
C ILE A 347 16.44 8.54 22.13
N LYS A 348 15.37 9.30 21.84
CA LYS A 348 15.16 9.91 20.53
C LYS A 348 16.27 10.89 20.18
N MET A 349 16.63 11.74 21.14
CA MET A 349 17.70 12.71 21.03
C MET A 349 19.02 12.03 20.63
N VAL A 350 19.40 10.96 21.33
CA VAL A 350 20.62 10.19 21.02
C VAL A 350 20.52 9.54 19.64
N ALA A 351 19.43 8.82 19.36
CA ALA A 351 19.26 8.03 18.14
C ALA A 351 19.18 8.89 16.87
N GLU A 352 18.34 9.93 16.87
CA GLU A 352 18.19 10.81 15.70
C GLU A 352 19.44 11.65 15.45
N THR A 353 20.10 12.13 16.51
CA THR A 353 21.35 12.88 16.35
C THR A 353 22.45 11.98 15.79
N ALA A 354 22.59 10.75 16.29
CA ALA A 354 23.56 9.79 15.76
C ALA A 354 23.29 9.48 14.28
N LYS A 355 22.01 9.27 13.92
CA LYS A 355 21.56 9.06 12.53
C LYS A 355 21.93 10.25 11.62
N LEU A 356 21.54 11.47 12.02
CA LEU A 356 21.72 12.69 11.23
C LEU A 356 23.20 13.06 11.03
N ARG A 357 24.05 12.73 12.01
CA ARG A 357 25.48 13.04 11.98
C ARG A 357 26.35 11.88 11.49
N GLY A 358 25.76 10.75 11.11
CA GLY A 358 26.50 9.57 10.65
C GLY A 358 27.47 9.02 11.71
N ILE A 359 27.10 9.11 12.99
CA ILE A 359 27.88 8.51 14.08
C ILE A 359 27.54 7.03 14.08
N ALA A 360 28.53 6.15 13.89
CA ALA A 360 28.32 4.69 13.86
C ALA A 360 28.26 4.08 15.28
N GLY A 361 27.50 2.99 15.44
CA GLY A 361 27.49 2.17 16.67
C GLY A 361 28.80 1.40 16.90
N GLY A 362 28.86 0.64 18.00
CA GLY A 362 29.99 -0.26 18.30
C GLY A 362 31.22 0.36 18.98
N GLU A 363 32.22 -0.49 19.27
CA GLU A 363 33.38 -0.19 20.15
C GLU A 363 34.48 0.70 19.57
N GLY A 364 34.61 0.78 18.24
CA GLY A 364 35.63 1.62 17.60
C GLY A 364 35.54 3.09 18.04
N ASP A 365 36.62 3.87 18.00
CA ASP A 365 36.77 5.26 18.53
C ASP A 365 35.58 5.81 19.34
N ILE A 366 35.26 5.16 20.47
CA ILE A 366 34.10 5.54 21.27
C ILE A 366 34.26 6.95 21.86
N GLY A 367 35.49 7.37 22.16
CA GLY A 367 35.79 8.72 22.64
C GLY A 367 35.42 9.78 21.61
N GLY A 368 35.88 9.64 20.37
CA GLY A 368 35.52 10.57 19.29
C GLY A 368 34.03 10.51 18.92
N LYS A 369 33.39 9.34 19.00
CA LYS A 369 31.94 9.20 18.80
C LYS A 369 31.14 9.96 19.87
N ARG A 370 31.48 9.77 21.14
CA ARG A 370 30.88 10.46 22.29
C ARG A 370 31.04 11.99 22.19
N ALA A 371 32.23 12.46 21.85
CA ALA A 371 32.50 13.88 21.64
C ALA A 371 31.66 14.48 20.52
N ARG A 372 31.63 13.84 19.34
CA ARG A 372 30.79 14.29 18.21
C ARG A 372 29.31 14.31 18.54
N LEU A 373 28.82 13.34 19.33
CA LEU A 373 27.43 13.34 19.77
C LEU A 373 27.14 14.53 20.68
N ALA A 374 27.99 14.80 21.67
CA ALA A 374 27.85 15.95 22.57
C ALA A 374 27.90 17.30 21.83
N GLU A 375 28.82 17.45 20.87
CA GLU A 375 28.88 18.63 20.01
C GLU A 375 27.63 18.77 19.15
N ALA A 376 27.10 17.67 18.64
CA ALA A 376 25.89 17.67 17.84
C ALA A 376 24.63 18.03 18.63
N PHE A 377 24.57 17.73 19.92
CA PHE A 377 23.51 18.21 20.81
C PHE A 377 23.53 19.73 20.96
N LEU A 378 24.72 20.32 21.09
CA LEU A 378 24.91 21.78 21.20
C LEU A 378 24.69 22.55 19.90
N ALA A 379 24.88 21.89 18.75
CA ALA A 379 24.71 22.50 17.44
C ALA A 379 23.24 22.57 16.95
N GLN A 380 22.28 22.12 17.76
CA GLN A 380 20.86 22.15 17.40
C GLN A 380 20.29 23.57 17.51
N THR A 381 19.35 23.90 16.63
CA THR A 381 18.61 25.18 16.66
C THR A 381 17.11 24.90 16.76
N PRO A 382 16.25 25.88 17.09
CA PRO A 382 14.80 25.71 16.99
C PRO A 382 14.29 25.34 15.58
N ALA A 383 15.10 25.43 14.52
CA ALA A 383 14.73 24.94 13.18
C ALA A 383 15.22 23.51 12.90
N SER A 384 16.30 23.07 13.56
CA SER A 384 16.99 21.79 13.31
C SER A 384 17.00 20.82 14.50
N GLY A 385 16.40 21.20 15.61
CA GLY A 385 16.37 20.41 16.85
C GLY A 385 15.46 19.20 16.75
N VAL A 386 15.79 18.16 17.51
CA VAL A 386 15.02 16.92 17.55
C VAL A 386 13.63 17.19 18.11
N ARG A 387 12.60 16.84 17.33
CA ARG A 387 11.19 16.98 17.73
C ARG A 387 10.69 15.69 18.35
N GLY A 388 10.50 15.70 19.67
CA GLY A 388 10.00 14.58 20.45
C GLY A 388 8.50 14.68 20.79
N VAL A 389 8.05 13.79 21.67
CA VAL A 389 6.68 13.81 22.23
C VAL A 389 6.50 14.90 23.29
N THR A 390 7.59 15.35 23.91
CA THR A 390 7.61 16.47 24.87
C THR A 390 7.70 17.84 24.18
N GLY A 391 7.76 17.86 22.84
CA GLY A 391 7.98 19.05 22.03
C GLY A 391 9.37 19.08 21.43
N GLN A 392 9.85 20.28 21.12
CA GLN A 392 11.18 20.44 20.55
C GLN A 392 12.24 20.49 21.65
N MET A 393 13.28 19.67 21.50
CA MET A 393 14.41 19.64 22.42
C MET A 393 15.60 20.34 21.80
N VAL A 394 16.06 21.41 22.44
CA VAL A 394 17.27 22.14 22.05
C VAL A 394 18.04 22.47 23.32
N PHE A 395 19.34 22.21 23.32
CA PHE A 395 20.22 22.58 24.42
C PHE A 395 20.84 23.94 24.13
N GLY A 396 20.80 24.85 25.10
CA GLY A 396 21.48 26.15 25.00
C GLY A 396 22.97 26.06 25.29
N GLU A 397 23.65 27.21 25.35
CA GLU A 397 25.07 27.30 25.75
C GLU A 397 25.34 26.70 27.13
N SER A 398 24.35 26.74 28.03
CA SER A 398 24.40 26.12 29.36
C SER A 398 24.29 24.59 29.33
N ARG A 399 24.14 23.95 28.16
CA ARG A 399 23.82 22.53 27.94
C ARG A 399 22.46 22.08 28.49
N ALA A 400 21.71 22.95 29.14
CA ALA A 400 20.37 22.67 29.61
C ALA A 400 19.32 23.01 28.54
N ALA A 401 18.31 22.16 28.41
CA ALA A 401 17.07 22.49 27.73
C ALA A 401 16.21 23.38 28.64
N SER A 402 15.33 24.19 28.04
CA SER A 402 14.37 25.01 28.78
C SER A 402 12.94 24.66 28.34
N PRO A 403 12.41 23.48 28.72
CA PRO A 403 11.01 23.17 28.47
C PRO A 403 10.10 24.15 29.25
N PRO A 404 8.85 24.35 28.79
CA PRO A 404 7.89 25.16 29.54
C PRO A 404 7.57 24.54 30.90
N VAL A 405 7.37 25.37 31.91
CA VAL A 405 6.76 24.96 33.19
C VAL A 405 5.25 25.17 33.03
N LEU A 406 4.50 24.07 32.96
CA LEU A 406 3.05 24.09 32.92
C LEU A 406 2.50 23.97 34.34
N MET A 407 1.29 24.47 34.55
CA MET A 407 0.57 24.29 35.80
C MET A 407 -0.62 23.36 35.61
N GLY A 408 -0.65 22.27 36.37
CA GLY A 408 -1.76 21.36 36.46
C GLY A 408 -2.58 21.55 37.74
N ILE A 409 -3.86 21.21 37.67
CA ILE A 409 -4.74 20.99 38.81
C ILE A 409 -5.26 19.55 38.72
N TYR A 410 -5.20 18.81 39.82
CA TYR A 410 -5.74 17.47 39.89
C TYR A 410 -7.27 17.48 39.90
N ASN A 411 -7.88 16.76 38.96
CA ASN A 411 -9.27 16.34 39.05
C ASN A 411 -9.32 14.83 39.22
N GLY A 412 -9.72 14.37 40.40
CA GLY A 412 -9.50 12.98 40.82
C GLY A 412 -8.01 12.66 40.75
N THR A 413 -7.63 11.61 40.02
CA THR A 413 -6.24 11.13 39.88
C THR A 413 -5.47 11.75 38.71
N THR A 414 -6.10 12.60 37.91
CA THR A 414 -5.52 13.09 36.66
C THR A 414 -5.22 14.58 36.76
N PRO A 415 -3.96 15.02 36.56
CA PRO A 415 -3.66 16.44 36.45
C PRO A 415 -4.12 16.94 35.09
N ILE A 416 -4.96 17.98 35.09
CA ILE A 416 -5.40 18.72 33.92
C ILE A 416 -4.82 20.13 33.97
N SER A 417 -4.63 20.77 32.83
CA SER A 417 -4.14 22.14 32.72
C SER A 417 -4.95 23.09 33.59
N ALA A 418 -4.30 23.86 34.46
CA ALA A 418 -4.96 24.93 35.19
C ALA A 418 -5.47 26.01 34.22
N LEU A 419 -6.53 26.73 34.61
CA LEU A 419 -7.25 27.71 33.79
C LEU A 419 -6.41 28.89 33.28
N THR A 420 -5.21 29.08 33.83
CA THR A 420 -4.25 30.09 33.37
C THR A 420 -2.88 29.45 33.30
N GLN A 421 -2.22 29.53 32.15
CA GLN A 421 -0.82 29.15 31.98
C GLN A 421 0.07 30.39 31.90
N LEU A 422 1.37 30.20 32.06
CA LEU A 422 2.37 31.24 31.87
C LEU A 422 3.24 30.88 30.67
N GLN A 423 3.27 31.77 29.68
CA GLN A 423 4.07 31.58 28.45
C GLN A 423 5.15 32.65 28.34
N PRO A 424 6.41 32.31 28.03
CA PRO A 424 7.48 33.29 27.93
C PRO A 424 7.24 34.29 26.80
N ILE A 425 7.46 35.57 27.09
CA ILE A 425 7.43 36.64 26.09
C ILE A 425 8.79 36.66 25.37
N PRO A 426 8.85 36.43 24.04
CA PRO A 426 10.10 36.54 23.30
C PRO A 426 10.69 37.95 23.42
N LYS A 427 12.03 38.06 23.41
CA LYS A 427 12.71 39.36 23.44
C LYS A 427 12.30 40.18 22.20
N GLY A 428 11.87 41.43 22.41
CA GLY A 428 11.42 42.31 21.33
C GLY A 428 9.99 42.07 20.83
N ALA A 429 9.28 41.08 21.40
CA ALA A 429 7.89 40.82 21.04
C ALA A 429 6.92 41.94 21.47
N VAL A 430 7.31 42.69 22.49
CA VAL A 430 6.53 43.78 23.08
C VAL A 430 7.37 45.04 23.10
N SER A 431 6.79 46.17 22.70
CA SER A 431 7.44 47.48 22.73
C SER A 431 7.48 48.11 24.12
N ASN A 432 6.49 47.81 24.98
CA ASN A 432 6.41 48.32 26.35
C ASN A 432 6.00 47.22 27.36
N TYR A 433 6.98 46.56 27.97
CA TYR A 433 6.76 45.53 28.99
C TYR A 433 6.08 46.07 30.25
N ILE A 434 6.29 47.34 30.61
CA ILE A 434 5.68 47.95 31.81
C ILE A 434 4.17 48.06 31.62
N GLU A 435 3.71 48.39 30.42
CA GLU A 435 2.28 48.48 30.13
C GLU A 435 1.59 47.11 30.25
N GLU A 436 2.22 46.05 29.75
CA GLU A 436 1.70 44.67 29.89
C GLU A 436 1.60 44.24 31.36
N LEU A 437 2.57 44.63 32.20
CA LEU A 437 2.52 44.41 33.64
C LEU A 437 1.39 45.23 34.29
N ARG A 438 1.24 46.51 33.94
CA ARG A 438 0.23 47.42 34.50
C ARG A 438 -1.20 46.95 34.17
N GLN A 439 -1.40 46.42 32.97
CA GLN A 439 -2.66 45.82 32.54
C GLN A 439 -2.90 44.41 33.14
N GLY A 440 -1.93 43.87 33.88
CA GLY A 440 -2.01 42.55 34.49
C GLY A 440 -1.94 41.37 33.50
N ARG A 441 -1.60 41.63 32.23
CA ARG A 441 -1.49 40.62 31.16
C ARG A 441 -0.18 39.87 31.18
N ALA A 442 0.87 40.44 31.77
CA ALA A 442 2.17 39.81 31.94
C ALA A 442 2.60 39.74 33.41
N LEU A 443 3.57 38.87 33.70
CA LEU A 443 4.28 38.75 34.97
C LEU A 443 5.79 38.63 34.72
N TYR A 444 6.62 39.03 35.69
CA TYR A 444 8.06 38.78 35.64
C TYR A 444 8.39 37.55 36.51
N VAL A 445 8.84 36.47 35.88
CA VAL A 445 9.11 35.17 36.54
C VAL A 445 10.38 34.57 35.94
N ASN A 446 11.33 34.08 36.77
CA ASN A 446 12.58 33.46 36.32
C ASN A 446 13.36 34.31 35.30
N ASP A 447 13.53 35.59 35.64
CA ASP A 447 14.27 36.58 34.86
C ASP A 447 13.76 36.83 33.43
N ARG A 448 12.48 36.55 33.22
CA ARG A 448 11.79 36.77 31.94
C ARG A 448 10.36 37.25 32.18
N PHE A 449 9.85 38.04 31.23
CA PHE A 449 8.42 38.36 31.20
C PHE A 449 7.65 37.17 30.65
N MET A 450 6.50 36.89 31.24
CA MET A 450 5.60 35.79 30.88
C MET A 450 4.19 36.34 30.69
N TYR A 451 3.51 35.99 29.61
CA TYR A 451 2.08 36.25 29.43
C TYR A 451 1.25 35.38 30.37
N LYS A 452 0.14 35.92 30.87
CA LYS A 452 -0.96 35.13 31.43
C LYS A 452 -1.84 34.66 30.28
N THR A 453 -1.76 33.38 29.98
CA THR A 453 -2.50 32.76 28.88
C THR A 453 -3.76 32.09 29.42
N ASN A 454 -4.92 32.45 28.89
CA ASN A 454 -6.17 31.81 29.27
C ASN A 454 -6.26 30.41 28.66
N VAL A 455 -6.61 29.43 29.48
CA VAL A 455 -6.87 28.06 29.03
C VAL A 455 -8.37 27.88 28.80
N VAL A 456 -8.69 27.36 27.62
CA VAL A 456 -10.05 26.97 27.24
C VAL A 456 -10.05 25.47 26.99
N TYR A 457 -10.77 24.72 27.81
CA TYR A 457 -10.98 23.30 27.55
C TYR A 457 -11.96 23.14 26.39
N VAL A 458 -11.58 22.31 25.43
CA VAL A 458 -12.34 22.02 24.23
C VAL A 458 -12.64 20.54 24.20
N GLY A 459 -13.92 20.21 24.05
CA GLY A 459 -14.31 18.87 23.66
C GLY A 459 -15.03 18.83 22.33
N LEU A 460 -14.88 17.70 21.65
CA LEU A 460 -15.33 17.44 20.30
C LEU A 460 -15.88 16.02 20.23
N GLN A 461 -17.06 15.88 19.64
CA GLN A 461 -17.66 14.58 19.37
C GLN A 461 -18.21 14.57 17.96
N VAL A 462 -17.62 13.76 17.07
CA VAL A 462 -18.20 13.52 15.76
C VAL A 462 -19.44 12.64 15.93
N THR A 463 -20.55 13.08 15.34
CA THR A 463 -21.83 12.37 15.39
C THR A 463 -22.14 11.71 14.06
N GLU A 464 -21.73 12.32 12.95
CA GLU A 464 -21.97 11.78 11.61
C GLU A 464 -20.88 12.23 10.63
N VAL A 465 -20.46 11.32 9.76
CA VAL A 465 -19.67 11.58 8.56
C VAL A 465 -20.45 11.06 7.36
N SER A 466 -20.74 11.96 6.42
CA SER A 466 -21.53 11.69 5.21
C SER A 466 -20.93 12.43 4.00
N GLU A 467 -21.49 12.17 2.81
CA GLU A 467 -21.07 12.80 1.54
C GLU A 467 -19.54 12.74 1.29
N LEU A 468 -18.92 11.58 1.51
CA LEU A 468 -17.48 11.38 1.29
C LEU A 468 -17.14 11.46 -0.21
N ASP A 469 -16.48 12.53 -0.64
CA ASP A 469 -16.01 12.77 -2.00
C ASP A 469 -14.48 12.66 -2.04
N LEU A 470 -13.99 11.52 -2.55
CA LEU A 470 -12.56 11.24 -2.65
C LEU A 470 -11.87 11.99 -3.79
N GLU A 471 -12.60 12.45 -4.81
CA GLU A 471 -12.00 13.19 -5.93
C GLU A 471 -11.66 14.62 -5.49
N LYS A 472 -12.55 15.23 -4.71
CA LYS A 472 -12.34 16.57 -4.15
C LYS A 472 -11.64 16.55 -2.79
N GLU A 473 -11.42 15.36 -2.23
CA GLU A 473 -10.95 15.16 -0.86
C GLU A 473 -11.79 15.93 0.17
N THR A 474 -13.12 15.76 0.13
CA THR A 474 -14.03 16.43 1.08
C THR A 474 -15.03 15.46 1.72
N ALA A 475 -15.54 15.80 2.90
CA ALA A 475 -16.65 15.11 3.54
C ALA A 475 -17.55 16.10 4.28
N GLN A 476 -18.83 15.77 4.40
CA GLN A 476 -19.73 16.44 5.33
C GLN A 476 -19.55 15.82 6.73
N VAL A 477 -19.33 16.68 7.72
CA VAL A 477 -19.10 16.26 9.11
C VAL A 477 -20.10 16.98 10.01
N LYS A 478 -20.87 16.21 10.79
CA LYS A 478 -21.72 16.71 11.87
C LYS A 478 -21.06 16.35 13.21
N PHE A 479 -20.88 17.32 14.08
CA PHE A 479 -20.19 17.14 15.35
C PHE A 479 -20.72 18.12 16.40
N SER A 480 -20.56 17.73 17.66
CA SER A 480 -20.75 18.62 18.79
C SER A 480 -19.40 19.15 19.26
N VAL A 481 -19.31 20.44 19.55
CA VAL A 481 -18.13 21.08 20.15
C VAL A 481 -18.55 21.81 21.40
N TRP A 482 -17.82 21.62 22.50
CA TRP A 482 -18.05 22.38 23.72
C TRP A 482 -16.79 23.05 24.22
N PHE A 483 -17.00 24.17 24.90
CA PHE A 483 -15.96 24.99 25.50
C PHE A 483 -16.24 25.14 26.98
N ARG A 484 -15.24 24.86 27.81
CA ARG A 484 -15.25 25.23 29.24
C ARG A 484 -14.11 26.20 29.51
N TYR A 485 -14.43 27.38 30.03
CA TYR A 485 -13.48 28.47 30.17
C TYR A 485 -13.85 29.41 31.32
N ARG A 486 -12.92 30.32 31.65
CA ARG A 486 -13.11 31.38 32.64
C ARG A 486 -12.86 32.74 32.00
N GLY A 487 -13.68 33.73 32.37
CA GLY A 487 -13.53 35.12 31.92
C GLY A 487 -14.05 35.34 30.49
N ASN A 488 -13.56 36.39 29.84
CA ASN A 488 -14.05 36.84 28.53
C ASN A 488 -13.43 36.02 27.40
N PHE A 489 -14.17 35.02 26.92
CA PHE A 489 -13.87 34.27 25.70
C PHE A 489 -15.19 34.05 24.94
N GLU A 490 -15.20 34.37 23.65
CA GLU A 490 -16.38 34.18 22.80
C GLU A 490 -16.14 33.00 21.85
N PRO A 491 -16.81 31.86 22.04
CA PRO A 491 -16.64 30.69 21.17
C PRO A 491 -16.90 30.99 19.69
N GLN A 492 -17.73 31.99 19.35
CA GLN A 492 -18.05 32.37 17.98
C GLN A 492 -16.84 32.92 17.20
N ASP A 493 -15.75 33.30 17.87
CA ASP A 493 -14.50 33.74 17.23
C ASP A 493 -13.60 32.57 16.78
N VAL A 494 -14.11 31.34 16.80
CA VAL A 494 -13.44 30.17 16.22
C VAL A 494 -13.54 30.18 14.69
N ILE A 495 -12.44 29.85 14.01
CA ILE A 495 -12.39 29.57 12.58
C ILE A 495 -12.02 28.10 12.36
N PHE A 496 -12.87 27.39 11.64
CA PHE A 496 -12.58 26.05 11.14
C PHE A 496 -11.64 26.12 9.92
N THR A 497 -10.39 25.77 10.15
CA THR A 497 -9.28 25.93 9.20
C THR A 497 -9.32 24.97 8.01
N ASN A 498 -9.93 23.79 8.17
CA ASN A 498 -10.11 22.81 7.09
C ASN A 498 -11.52 22.82 6.49
N ALA A 499 -12.38 23.78 6.84
CA ALA A 499 -13.70 23.89 6.22
C ALA A 499 -13.58 24.41 4.78
N THR A 500 -14.36 23.83 3.86
CA THR A 500 -14.44 24.26 2.45
C THR A 500 -15.16 25.59 2.29
N GLU A 501 -16.09 25.87 3.20
CA GLU A 501 -16.85 27.10 3.31
C GLU A 501 -16.80 27.58 4.76
N PRO A 502 -16.89 28.90 5.04
CA PRO A 502 -16.85 29.42 6.41
C PRO A 502 -17.99 28.86 7.27
N VAL A 503 -17.64 28.01 8.25
CA VAL A 503 -18.57 27.50 9.26
C VAL A 503 -18.52 28.43 10.48
N LYS A 504 -19.69 28.85 10.97
CA LYS A 504 -19.83 29.68 12.18
C LYS A 504 -20.53 28.90 13.28
N LEU A 505 -20.17 29.18 14.53
CA LEU A 505 -20.96 28.71 15.67
C LEU A 505 -22.17 29.63 15.84
N GLU A 506 -23.37 29.06 15.86
CA GLU A 506 -24.63 29.78 16.07
C GLU A 506 -24.89 29.98 17.58
N ALA A 507 -26.15 29.87 18.01
CA ALA A 507 -26.49 29.88 19.44
C ALA A 507 -26.05 28.54 20.10
N PRO A 508 -25.58 28.56 21.36
CA PRO A 508 -25.24 27.34 22.06
C PRO A 508 -26.48 26.47 22.26
N ALA A 509 -26.33 25.17 22.04
CA ALA A 509 -27.36 24.17 22.33
C ALA A 509 -27.55 24.00 23.86
N GLU A 510 -26.47 24.19 24.62
CA GLU A 510 -26.49 24.18 26.09
C GLU A 510 -25.50 25.22 26.61
N GLU A 511 -25.90 25.96 27.65
CA GLU A 511 -25.05 26.90 28.36
C GLU A 511 -25.25 26.75 29.87
N ALA A 512 -24.14 26.63 30.60
CA ALA A 512 -24.15 26.51 32.05
C ALA A 512 -23.03 27.35 32.66
N ASN A 513 -23.30 27.95 33.82
CA ASN A 513 -22.33 28.71 34.60
C ASN A 513 -22.22 28.10 36.00
N THR A 514 -21.02 27.66 36.37
CA THR A 514 -20.74 27.04 37.67
C THR A 514 -19.57 27.76 38.33
N GLY A 515 -19.86 28.65 39.27
CA GLY A 515 -18.85 29.55 39.84
C GLY A 515 -18.26 30.46 38.76
N ASP A 516 -16.94 30.45 38.63
CA ASP A 516 -16.21 31.24 37.62
C ASP A 516 -16.04 30.52 36.26
N LEU A 517 -16.62 29.33 36.11
CA LEU A 517 -16.53 28.52 34.90
C LEU A 517 -17.81 28.62 34.06
N THR A 518 -17.64 28.99 32.80
CA THR A 518 -18.68 28.96 31.77
C THR A 518 -18.50 27.73 30.89
N TYR A 519 -19.59 27.03 30.61
CA TYR A 519 -19.70 25.91 29.68
C TYR A 519 -20.67 26.28 28.56
N ARG A 520 -20.26 26.06 27.31
CA ARG A 520 -21.12 26.23 26.13
C ARG A 520 -20.92 25.07 25.14
N LEU A 521 -22.01 24.42 24.75
CA LEU A 521 -22.05 23.35 23.75
C LEU A 521 -22.68 23.87 22.45
N TYR A 522 -22.14 23.46 21.31
CA TYR A 522 -22.66 23.79 19.99
C TYR A 522 -22.77 22.53 19.15
N GLU A 523 -23.85 22.41 18.38
CA GLU A 523 -23.97 21.43 17.30
C GLU A 523 -23.59 22.09 15.98
N VAL A 524 -22.68 21.47 15.24
CA VAL A 524 -22.12 22.04 14.02
C VAL A 524 -22.24 21.02 12.88
N LYS A 525 -22.64 21.51 11.71
CA LYS A 525 -22.64 20.76 10.47
C LYS A 525 -21.93 21.58 9.39
N GLY A 526 -20.98 20.97 8.71
CA GLY A 526 -20.22 21.64 7.64
C GLY A 526 -19.52 20.67 6.71
N LYS A 527 -18.95 21.20 5.63
CA LYS A 527 -18.17 20.43 4.66
C LYS A 527 -16.68 20.75 4.83
N PHE A 528 -15.88 19.70 5.04
CA PHE A 528 -14.48 19.81 5.44
C PHE A 528 -13.56 19.06 4.47
N ASN A 529 -12.36 19.60 4.28
CA ASN A 529 -11.28 18.95 3.56
C ASN A 529 -10.75 17.76 4.37
N LEU A 530 -10.58 16.64 3.68
CA LEU A 530 -9.91 15.44 4.19
C LEU A 530 -8.40 15.68 4.30
N ASN A 531 -7.70 14.78 4.99
CA ASN A 531 -6.24 14.71 4.98
C ASN A 531 -5.54 16.01 5.43
N PHE A 532 -6.23 16.80 6.26
CA PHE A 532 -5.78 18.11 6.74
C PHE A 532 -4.66 18.07 7.79
N SER A 533 -4.38 16.89 8.36
CA SER A 533 -3.29 16.65 9.33
C SER A 533 -2.12 15.94 8.65
N GLY A 534 -0.91 16.20 9.16
CA GLY A 534 0.32 15.51 8.79
C GLY A 534 0.47 14.10 9.36
N ALA A 535 -0.59 13.53 9.96
CA ALA A 535 -0.56 12.21 10.55
C ALA A 535 -0.14 11.13 9.53
N PRO A 536 0.72 10.16 9.89
CA PRO A 536 1.12 9.08 9.00
C PRO A 536 -0.10 8.25 8.57
N ARG A 537 -0.28 8.04 7.26
CA ARG A 537 -1.41 7.26 6.71
C ARG A 537 -0.93 6.01 6.01
N SER A 538 -1.75 4.96 6.04
CA SER A 538 -1.56 3.74 5.26
C SER A 538 -2.27 3.85 3.90
N TYR A 539 -1.86 3.00 2.95
CA TYR A 539 -2.49 2.95 1.62
C TYR A 539 -4.02 2.76 1.72
N GLY A 540 -4.78 3.60 1.02
CA GLY A 540 -6.25 3.52 0.98
C GLY A 540 -6.97 4.07 2.22
N SER A 541 -6.23 4.71 3.14
CA SER A 541 -6.81 5.39 4.30
C SER A 541 -6.91 6.90 4.13
N HIS A 542 -7.95 7.51 4.69
CA HIS A 542 -8.22 8.95 4.65
C HIS A 542 -8.43 9.49 6.06
N ILE A 543 -8.01 10.73 6.32
CA ILE A 543 -8.30 11.41 7.59
C ILE A 543 -9.54 12.29 7.38
N VAL A 544 -10.61 11.97 8.09
CA VAL A 544 -11.81 12.80 8.19
C VAL A 544 -11.83 13.47 9.55
N GLY A 545 -12.27 14.73 9.62
CA GLY A 545 -12.40 15.40 10.90
C GLY A 545 -12.39 16.91 10.77
N VAL A 546 -12.12 17.57 11.89
CA VAL A 546 -12.23 19.03 12.02
C VAL A 546 -10.99 19.60 12.68
N ALA A 547 -10.60 20.77 12.18
CA ALA A 547 -9.44 21.50 12.64
C ALA A 547 -9.81 22.97 12.81
N PHE A 548 -9.62 23.54 13.99
CA PHE A 548 -9.98 24.93 14.23
C PHE A 548 -9.00 25.68 15.13
N ARG A 549 -9.01 27.00 15.01
CA ARG A 549 -8.24 27.92 15.85
C ARG A 549 -9.04 29.18 16.16
N HIS A 550 -8.55 30.01 17.08
CA HIS A 550 -9.14 31.33 17.32
C HIS A 550 -8.80 32.28 16.18
N LYS A 551 -9.74 33.16 15.80
CA LYS A 551 -9.59 34.18 14.74
C LYS A 551 -8.52 35.21 15.05
N GLY A 552 -8.59 35.85 16.23
CA GLY A 552 -7.67 36.89 16.69
C GLY A 552 -6.63 36.46 17.73
N LEU A 553 -6.99 35.77 18.82
CA LEU A 553 -6.07 35.49 19.92
C LEU A 553 -5.01 34.44 19.55
N ASN A 554 -3.74 34.83 19.62
CA ASN A 554 -2.61 33.91 19.45
C ASN A 554 -2.41 33.04 20.70
N ARG A 555 -1.50 32.07 20.58
CA ARG A 555 -1.14 31.10 21.62
C ARG A 555 -0.69 31.76 22.94
N ASN A 556 -0.17 32.97 22.89
CA ASN A 556 0.26 33.72 24.07
C ASN A 556 -0.92 34.21 24.92
N ASN A 557 -2.07 34.50 24.30
CA ASN A 557 -3.25 35.02 24.98
C ASN A 557 -4.28 33.93 25.25
N LEU A 558 -4.37 32.92 24.37
CA LEU A 558 -5.32 31.83 24.48
C LEU A 558 -4.68 30.48 24.09
N GLN A 559 -4.86 29.50 24.95
CA GLN A 559 -4.46 28.12 24.73
C GLN A 559 -5.69 27.22 24.82
N TYR A 560 -6.04 26.58 23.72
CA TYR A 560 -6.99 25.48 23.76
C TYR A 560 -6.32 24.25 24.34
N VAL A 561 -7.04 23.50 25.16
CA VAL A 561 -6.60 22.19 25.67
C VAL A 561 -7.73 21.19 25.51
N VAL A 562 -7.38 19.92 25.36
CA VAL A 562 -8.35 18.84 25.19
C VAL A 562 -9.11 18.64 26.50
N ASP A 563 -10.44 18.67 26.49
CA ASP A 563 -11.26 18.41 27.67
C ASP A 563 -11.29 16.91 27.99
N VAL A 564 -10.23 16.42 28.62
CA VAL A 564 -10.04 15.01 29.00
C VAL A 564 -11.07 14.51 30.02
N LEU A 565 -11.88 15.40 30.61
CA LEU A 565 -12.97 15.03 31.52
C LEU A 565 -14.25 14.68 30.77
N GLY A 566 -14.55 15.39 29.69
CA GLY A 566 -15.72 15.16 28.86
C GLY A 566 -15.47 14.19 27.70
N MET A 567 -14.20 13.91 27.36
CA MET A 567 -13.84 13.11 26.20
C MET A 567 -13.07 11.83 26.53
N PRO A 568 -13.38 10.71 25.85
CA PRO A 568 -12.54 9.54 25.85
C PRO A 568 -11.29 9.84 25.01
N SER A 569 -10.15 9.26 25.39
CA SER A 569 -8.91 9.36 24.61
C SER A 569 -8.56 8.02 23.95
N GLY A 570 -7.87 8.07 22.82
CA GLY A 570 -7.29 6.89 22.17
C GLY A 570 -8.30 5.82 21.77
N GLU A 571 -8.09 4.58 22.23
CA GLU A 571 -8.98 3.45 21.97
C GLU A 571 -10.41 3.69 22.46
N GLY A 572 -10.59 4.43 23.57
CA GLY A 572 -11.93 4.80 24.03
C GLY A 572 -12.65 5.72 23.04
N LEU A 573 -11.93 6.62 22.37
CA LEU A 573 -12.48 7.48 21.33
C LEU A 573 -12.85 6.67 20.09
N LYS A 574 -11.97 5.77 19.64
CA LYS A 574 -12.26 4.85 18.54
C LYS A 574 -13.49 3.99 18.82
N GLN A 575 -13.56 3.35 19.98
CA GLN A 575 -14.69 2.49 20.36
C GLN A 575 -16.00 3.27 20.39
N ARG A 576 -15.98 4.51 20.90
CA ARG A 576 -17.17 5.39 20.87
C ARG A 576 -17.61 5.71 19.45
N LEU A 577 -16.69 6.10 18.56
CA LEU A 577 -17.02 6.40 17.15
C LEU A 577 -17.62 5.19 16.43
N ILE A 578 -17.13 3.97 16.74
CA ILE A 578 -17.67 2.71 16.21
C ILE A 578 -19.07 2.43 16.78
N GLN A 579 -19.25 2.59 18.10
CA GLN A 579 -20.52 2.38 18.79
C GLN A 579 -21.61 3.34 18.30
N ASP A 580 -21.25 4.60 18.12
CA ASP A 580 -22.14 5.67 17.66
C ASP A 580 -22.44 5.60 16.15
N LYS A 581 -21.80 4.67 15.42
CA LYS A 581 -21.94 4.47 13.96
C LYS A 581 -21.74 5.77 13.17
N VAL A 582 -20.73 6.54 13.57
CA VAL A 582 -20.45 7.87 13.02
C VAL A 582 -20.23 7.85 11.51
N ILE A 583 -19.63 6.78 10.99
CA ILE A 583 -19.55 6.55 9.54
C ILE A 583 -20.79 5.78 9.12
N ALA A 584 -21.56 6.34 8.18
CA ALA A 584 -22.79 5.70 7.71
C ALA A 584 -22.53 4.24 7.24
N PRO A 585 -23.25 3.23 7.76
CA PRO A 585 -23.01 1.82 7.46
C PRO A 585 -23.05 1.44 5.96
N GLY A 586 -23.68 2.27 5.12
CA GLY A 586 -23.76 2.07 3.67
C GLY A 586 -22.55 2.57 2.87
N LEU A 587 -21.60 3.30 3.48
CA LEU A 587 -20.45 3.86 2.77
C LEU A 587 -19.33 2.84 2.54
N GLY A 588 -19.32 1.70 3.25
CA GLY A 588 -18.27 0.69 3.11
C GLY A 588 -16.91 1.13 3.68
N TRP A 589 -16.90 1.96 4.72
CA TRP A 589 -15.70 2.43 5.43
C TRP A 589 -15.76 2.07 6.92
N GLU A 590 -14.59 1.84 7.52
CA GLU A 590 -14.44 1.58 8.95
C GLU A 590 -13.42 2.53 9.59
N VAL A 591 -13.56 2.74 10.90
CA VAL A 591 -12.66 3.57 11.70
C VAL A 591 -11.42 2.76 12.09
N ASP A 592 -10.25 3.16 11.60
CA ASP A 592 -8.98 2.53 11.93
C ASP A 592 -8.42 3.06 13.26
N ARG A 593 -8.36 4.38 13.41
CA ARG A 593 -7.93 5.08 14.64
C ARG A 593 -8.50 6.51 14.70
N ALA A 594 -8.51 7.11 15.89
CA ALA A 594 -8.93 8.49 16.08
C ALA A 594 -8.13 9.19 17.19
N TRP A 595 -7.98 10.51 17.09
CA TRP A 595 -7.29 11.32 18.08
C TRP A 595 -7.86 12.74 18.14
N VAL A 596 -7.63 13.41 19.28
CA VAL A 596 -7.76 14.87 19.42
C VAL A 596 -6.42 15.39 19.91
N SER A 597 -5.87 16.41 19.27
CA SER A 597 -4.60 17.02 19.67
C SER A 597 -4.64 18.54 19.69
N GLN A 598 -3.74 19.10 20.49
CA GLN A 598 -3.46 20.52 20.54
C GLN A 598 -2.25 20.80 19.62
N GLU A 599 -2.48 21.49 18.51
CA GLU A 599 -1.46 21.85 17.53
C GLU A 599 -1.14 23.35 17.55
N VAL A 600 0.00 23.71 16.97
CA VAL A 600 0.36 25.12 16.73
C VAL A 600 0.19 25.42 15.25
N ALA A 601 -0.66 26.40 14.94
CA ALA A 601 -0.81 26.93 13.59
C ALA A 601 0.01 28.21 13.45
N GLN A 602 0.95 28.24 12.52
CA GLN A 602 1.69 29.46 12.18
C GLN A 602 1.00 30.14 11.01
N GLU A 603 0.74 31.44 11.13
CA GLU A 603 0.27 32.25 10.01
C GLU A 603 1.32 33.28 9.63
N ASP A 604 1.66 33.36 8.35
CA ASP A 604 2.51 34.46 7.87
C ASP A 604 1.72 35.76 7.96
N ALA A 605 2.26 36.73 8.71
CA ALA A 605 1.59 38.00 8.90
C ALA A 605 1.50 38.80 7.59
N LEU A 606 2.42 38.62 6.64
CA LEU A 606 2.52 39.35 5.38
C LEU A 606 2.35 40.88 5.53
N GLY A 607 2.77 41.44 6.67
CA GLY A 607 2.62 42.86 7.00
C GLY A 607 1.19 43.31 7.35
N SER A 608 0.26 42.38 7.57
CA SER A 608 -1.12 42.70 7.91
C SER A 608 -1.23 43.45 9.25
N PRO A 609 -1.90 44.62 9.29
CA PRO A 609 -2.08 45.39 10.52
C PRO A 609 -2.73 44.62 11.67
N LYS A 610 -3.51 43.57 11.36
CA LYS A 610 -4.20 42.73 12.36
C LYS A 610 -3.26 41.92 13.25
N TYR A 611 -2.01 41.69 12.81
CA TYR A 611 -1.00 40.96 13.57
C TYR A 611 0.06 41.88 14.22
N VAL A 612 -0.12 43.21 14.11
CA VAL A 612 0.75 44.18 14.78
C VAL A 612 0.63 44.00 16.30
N GLY A 613 1.77 43.86 16.99
CA GLY A 613 1.83 43.61 18.43
C GLY A 613 1.91 42.12 18.83
N TYR A 614 1.91 41.20 17.87
CA TYR A 614 2.05 39.76 18.16
C TYR A 614 3.51 39.34 18.38
N GLY A 615 4.45 40.25 18.12
CA GLY A 615 5.87 40.07 18.39
C GLY A 615 6.60 39.07 17.49
N SER A 616 5.95 38.59 16.44
CA SER A 616 6.49 37.69 15.43
C SER A 616 5.93 38.04 14.06
N ILE A 617 6.73 37.87 13.01
CA ILE A 617 6.27 37.92 11.62
C ILE A 617 5.37 36.74 11.26
N SER A 618 5.43 35.66 12.05
CA SER A 618 4.55 34.50 11.93
C SER A 618 3.98 34.16 13.30
N PRO A 619 2.84 34.76 13.72
CA PRO A 619 2.23 34.44 15.00
C PRO A 619 1.77 32.98 15.10
N ASP A 620 2.04 32.38 16.25
CA ASP A 620 1.58 31.05 16.63
C ASP A 620 0.17 31.11 17.21
N PHE A 621 -0.76 30.33 16.68
CA PHE A 621 -2.11 30.15 17.21
C PHE A 621 -2.28 28.77 17.82
N SER A 622 -3.00 28.69 18.94
CA SER A 622 -3.47 27.40 19.44
C SER A 622 -4.56 26.86 18.52
N LYS A 623 -4.33 25.65 17.99
CA LYS A 623 -5.21 24.93 17.09
C LYS A 623 -5.63 23.61 17.76
N ILE A 624 -6.87 23.18 17.54
CA ILE A 624 -7.37 21.86 17.91
C ILE A 624 -7.63 21.07 16.64
N ASP A 625 -7.08 19.86 16.58
CA ASP A 625 -7.30 18.91 15.50
C ASP A 625 -7.98 17.66 16.04
N LEU A 626 -9.13 17.30 15.47
CA LEU A 626 -9.80 16.02 15.68
C LEU A 626 -9.71 15.24 14.37
N GLY A 627 -8.92 14.16 14.37
CA GLY A 627 -8.73 13.31 13.21
C GLY A 627 -9.32 11.91 13.42
N VAL A 628 -10.01 11.40 12.41
CA VAL A 628 -10.52 10.03 12.34
C VAL A 628 -9.95 9.41 11.06
N VAL A 629 -9.07 8.41 11.21
CA VAL A 629 -8.59 7.64 10.06
C VAL A 629 -9.66 6.63 9.68
N ILE A 630 -10.11 6.71 8.44
CA ILE A 630 -11.06 5.78 7.83
C ILE A 630 -10.36 4.95 6.76
N LYS A 631 -10.74 3.68 6.62
CA LYS A 631 -10.30 2.79 5.55
C LYS A 631 -11.48 2.00 4.96
N LYS A 632 -11.40 1.57 3.70
CA LYS A 632 -12.47 0.77 3.10
C LYS A 632 -12.64 -0.55 3.86
N ALA A 633 -13.87 -0.92 4.16
CA ALA A 633 -14.26 -2.16 4.86
C ALA A 633 -14.13 -3.42 3.99
N ASN A 634 -13.24 -3.40 3.00
CA ASN A 634 -12.93 -4.57 2.19
C ASN A 634 -11.84 -5.37 2.88
N LEU A 635 -11.95 -6.69 2.84
CA LEU A 635 -10.89 -7.59 3.25
C LEU A 635 -9.61 -7.27 2.47
N SER A 636 -8.69 -6.59 3.12
CA SER A 636 -7.36 -6.35 2.61
C SER A 636 -6.49 -7.52 3.02
N PRO A 637 -5.56 -7.98 2.16
CA PRO A 637 -4.55 -8.95 2.58
C PRO A 637 -3.76 -8.50 3.82
N ARG A 638 -3.72 -7.19 4.13
CA ARG A 638 -3.13 -6.63 5.36
C ARG A 638 -3.88 -6.98 6.64
N ASP A 639 -5.16 -7.32 6.54
CA ASP A 639 -5.97 -7.69 7.71
C ASP A 639 -5.59 -9.09 8.22
N PHE A 640 -4.98 -9.91 7.36
CA PHE A 640 -4.60 -11.29 7.67
C PHE A 640 -3.08 -11.53 7.64
N VAL A 641 -2.33 -10.66 6.96
CA VAL A 641 -0.87 -10.77 6.81
C VAL A 641 -0.23 -9.55 7.49
N PRO A 642 0.47 -9.71 8.62
CA PRO A 642 1.16 -8.60 9.27
C PRO A 642 2.17 -7.97 8.30
N ALA A 643 2.34 -6.65 8.36
CA ALA A 643 3.10 -5.89 7.36
C ALA A 643 4.54 -6.41 7.15
N GLU A 644 5.17 -6.90 8.23
CA GLU A 644 6.50 -7.51 8.24
C GLU A 644 6.61 -8.79 7.38
N TRP A 645 5.51 -9.49 7.09
CA TRP A 645 5.52 -10.72 6.29
C TRP A 645 5.58 -10.46 4.78
N PHE A 646 5.14 -9.29 4.31
CA PHE A 646 5.10 -9.00 2.86
C PHE A 646 6.46 -9.12 2.21
N ILE A 647 7.55 -8.70 2.86
CA ILE A 647 8.89 -8.83 2.27
C ILE A 647 9.30 -10.29 2.06
N TYR A 648 8.93 -11.20 2.97
CA TYR A 648 9.22 -12.61 2.83
C TYR A 648 8.37 -13.26 1.72
N ILE A 649 7.09 -12.88 1.64
CA ILE A 649 6.19 -13.32 0.57
C ILE A 649 6.73 -12.87 -0.79
N ALA A 650 7.16 -11.62 -0.91
CA ALA A 650 7.74 -11.06 -2.13
C ALA A 650 9.02 -11.81 -2.54
N ILE A 651 9.94 -12.06 -1.60
CA ILE A 651 11.18 -12.81 -1.87
C ILE A 651 10.87 -14.24 -2.32
N PHE A 652 10.01 -14.95 -1.59
CA PHE A 652 9.65 -16.33 -1.94
C PHE A 652 9.00 -16.41 -3.33
N ALA A 653 8.08 -15.49 -3.62
CA ALA A 653 7.41 -15.40 -4.91
C ALA A 653 8.37 -15.02 -6.05
N ALA A 654 9.35 -14.14 -5.80
CA ALA A 654 10.39 -13.80 -6.77
C ALA A 654 11.28 -15.02 -7.08
N VAL A 655 11.73 -15.75 -6.06
CA VAL A 655 12.53 -16.98 -6.23
C VAL A 655 11.74 -18.04 -6.98
N ALA A 656 10.48 -18.27 -6.61
CA ALA A 656 9.59 -19.18 -7.31
C ALA A 656 9.42 -18.80 -8.79
N SER A 657 9.33 -17.51 -9.11
CA SER A 657 9.25 -17.00 -10.47
C SER A 657 10.52 -17.28 -11.28
N VAL A 658 11.70 -17.09 -10.67
CA VAL A 658 13.00 -17.40 -11.27
C VAL A 658 13.15 -18.90 -11.52
N ILE A 659 12.78 -19.74 -10.55
CA ILE A 659 12.78 -21.21 -10.70
C ILE A 659 11.84 -21.61 -11.84
N ALA A 660 10.63 -21.08 -11.88
CA ALA A 660 9.69 -21.35 -12.97
C ALA A 660 10.24 -20.92 -14.35
N HIS A 661 11.01 -19.83 -14.41
CA HIS A 661 11.72 -19.43 -15.62
C HIS A 661 12.85 -20.39 -16.01
N ALA A 662 13.65 -20.81 -15.04
CA ALA A 662 14.70 -21.81 -15.26
C ALA A 662 14.12 -23.15 -15.74
N MET A 663 12.96 -23.57 -15.23
CA MET A 663 12.24 -24.77 -15.66
C MET A 663 11.82 -24.70 -17.13
N ASP A 664 11.39 -23.54 -17.63
CA ASP A 664 11.03 -23.37 -19.05
C ASP A 664 12.23 -23.47 -20.00
N SER A 665 13.44 -23.21 -19.51
CA SER A 665 14.67 -23.31 -20.31
C SER A 665 15.10 -24.76 -20.59
N LYS A 666 14.57 -25.74 -19.84
CA LYS A 666 14.81 -27.16 -20.07
C LYS A 666 13.80 -27.67 -21.10
N GLN A 667 14.23 -27.93 -22.33
CA GLN A 667 13.45 -28.61 -23.39
C GLN A 667 13.18 -30.11 -23.06
N GLN A 668 12.78 -30.45 -21.83
CA GLN A 668 12.56 -31.82 -21.36
C GLN A 668 11.07 -32.17 -21.22
N GLY A 669 10.25 -31.77 -22.19
CA GLY A 669 8.89 -32.26 -22.36
C GLY A 669 7.80 -31.61 -21.49
N ARG A 670 6.55 -32.02 -21.77
CA ARG A 670 5.28 -31.42 -21.29
C ARG A 670 5.15 -31.31 -19.77
N PHE A 671 5.82 -32.19 -19.03
CA PHE A 671 5.83 -32.19 -17.56
C PHE A 671 6.37 -30.87 -16.96
N TRP A 672 7.53 -30.40 -17.42
CA TRP A 672 8.18 -29.21 -16.86
C TRP A 672 7.42 -27.92 -17.16
N HIS A 673 6.78 -27.82 -18.34
CA HIS A 673 5.96 -26.67 -18.72
C HIS A 673 4.66 -26.56 -17.92
N MET A 674 4.07 -27.68 -17.50
CA MET A 674 2.86 -27.66 -16.67
C MET A 674 3.20 -27.17 -15.25
N HIS A 675 4.28 -27.68 -14.66
CA HIS A 675 4.70 -27.29 -13.32
C HIS A 675 5.22 -25.85 -13.25
N SER A 676 5.95 -25.39 -14.27
CA SER A 676 6.38 -23.98 -14.33
C SER A 676 5.18 -23.02 -14.47
N TYR A 677 4.08 -23.46 -15.10
CA TYR A 677 2.85 -22.67 -15.17
C TYR A 677 2.18 -22.57 -13.80
N GLY A 678 1.95 -23.73 -13.16
CA GLY A 678 1.36 -23.79 -11.82
C GLY A 678 2.14 -22.95 -10.81
N MET A 679 3.48 -23.00 -10.88
CA MET A 679 4.34 -22.19 -10.02
C MET A 679 4.16 -20.68 -10.25
N ARG A 680 4.03 -20.22 -11.51
CA ARG A 680 3.77 -18.80 -11.82
C ARG A 680 2.36 -18.36 -11.45
N LEU A 681 1.38 -19.25 -11.58
CA LEU A 681 0.00 -18.98 -11.23
C LEU A 681 -0.15 -18.64 -9.73
N VAL A 682 0.73 -19.18 -8.88
CA VAL A 682 0.81 -18.81 -7.46
C VAL A 682 1.80 -17.67 -7.23
N ALA A 683 3.01 -17.77 -7.78
CA ALA A 683 4.09 -16.84 -7.48
C ALA A 683 3.84 -15.42 -8.00
N TRP A 684 3.31 -15.23 -9.21
CA TRP A 684 3.13 -13.88 -9.77
C TRP A 684 2.07 -13.06 -9.04
N PRO A 685 0.88 -13.59 -8.71
CA PRO A 685 -0.08 -12.87 -7.86
C PRO A 685 0.48 -12.58 -6.46
N MET A 686 1.21 -13.52 -5.84
CA MET A 686 1.83 -13.28 -4.53
C MET A 686 2.90 -12.19 -4.59
N LEU A 687 3.71 -12.17 -5.66
CA LEU A 687 4.73 -11.16 -5.89
C LEU A 687 4.10 -9.79 -6.11
N LEU A 688 3.05 -9.72 -6.94
CA LEU A 688 2.32 -8.48 -7.19
C LEU A 688 1.69 -7.98 -5.89
N LEU A 689 0.99 -8.86 -5.16
CA LEU A 689 0.37 -8.52 -3.88
C LEU A 689 1.37 -7.95 -2.88
N ALA A 690 2.45 -8.69 -2.61
CA ALA A 690 3.38 -8.33 -1.56
C ALA A 690 4.36 -7.23 -1.98
N GLY A 691 4.93 -7.32 -3.17
CA GLY A 691 5.82 -6.30 -3.72
C GLY A 691 5.11 -4.98 -3.94
N GLY A 692 3.88 -5.00 -4.47
CA GLY A 692 3.09 -3.79 -4.66
C GLY A 692 2.71 -3.12 -3.35
N ASN A 693 2.32 -3.88 -2.31
CA ASN A 693 2.05 -3.30 -1.00
C ASN A 693 3.26 -2.60 -0.37
N LEU A 694 4.46 -3.18 -0.49
CA LEU A 694 5.70 -2.57 0.01
C LEU A 694 6.04 -1.28 -0.74
N VAL A 695 5.89 -1.27 -2.07
CA VAL A 695 6.13 -0.08 -2.90
C VAL A 695 5.13 1.02 -2.57
N LEU A 696 3.86 0.68 -2.39
CA LEU A 696 2.83 1.65 -2.02
C LEU A 696 3.07 2.23 -0.63
N ASP A 697 3.43 1.43 0.38
CA ASP A 697 3.76 1.97 1.71
C ASP A 697 4.93 2.96 1.65
N TYR A 698 5.97 2.61 0.91
CA TYR A 698 7.09 3.50 0.69
C TYR A 698 6.65 4.78 -0.03
N ALA A 699 5.82 4.67 -1.07
CA ALA A 699 5.32 5.79 -1.84
C ALA A 699 4.52 6.77 -0.97
N TYR A 700 3.57 6.27 -0.16
CA TYR A 700 2.73 7.11 0.71
C TYR A 700 3.53 7.85 1.80
N GLN A 701 4.63 7.26 2.27
CA GLN A 701 5.45 7.86 3.31
C GLN A 701 6.48 8.86 2.77
N ASN A 702 6.95 8.69 1.54
CA ASN A 702 8.14 9.39 1.04
C ASN A 702 7.91 10.21 -0.23
N LEU A 703 6.80 10.01 -0.95
CA LEU A 703 6.58 10.63 -2.27
C LEU A 703 5.46 11.67 -2.25
N PRO A 704 5.53 12.70 -3.12
CA PRO A 704 4.42 13.62 -3.36
C PRO A 704 3.16 12.92 -3.86
N LEU A 705 1.99 13.49 -3.55
CA LEU A 705 0.67 12.91 -3.85
C LEU A 705 0.49 12.49 -5.32
N ALA A 706 0.97 13.30 -6.28
CA ALA A 706 0.91 12.96 -7.71
C ALA A 706 1.67 11.68 -8.07
N GLN A 707 2.83 11.45 -7.45
CA GLN A 707 3.62 10.24 -7.65
C GLN A 707 2.99 9.03 -6.97
N VAL A 708 2.31 9.24 -5.83
CA VAL A 708 1.51 8.21 -5.17
C VAL A 708 0.37 7.76 -6.08
N TYR A 709 -0.40 8.68 -6.68
CA TYR A 709 -1.45 8.32 -7.64
C TYR A 709 -0.91 7.53 -8.84
N LEU A 710 0.25 7.92 -9.37
CA LEU A 710 0.90 7.15 -10.43
C LEU A 710 1.26 5.73 -9.97
N ALA A 711 1.86 5.58 -8.78
CA ALA A 711 2.21 4.27 -8.23
C ALA A 711 0.99 3.37 -8.03
N VAL A 712 -0.13 3.94 -7.54
CA VAL A 712 -1.41 3.26 -7.40
C VAL A 712 -1.97 2.83 -8.75
N THR A 713 -1.98 3.73 -9.73
CA THR A 713 -2.47 3.45 -11.09
C THR A 713 -1.67 2.32 -11.74
N VAL A 714 -0.34 2.31 -11.57
CA VAL A 714 0.53 1.24 -12.06
C VAL A 714 0.23 -0.08 -11.34
N TYR A 715 0.09 -0.04 -10.01
CA TYR A 715 -0.22 -1.23 -9.22
C TYR A 715 -1.56 -1.87 -9.62
N ASP A 716 -2.62 -1.08 -9.72
CA ASP A 716 -3.95 -1.55 -10.12
C ASP A 716 -3.96 -2.00 -11.59
N GLY A 717 -3.19 -1.35 -12.46
CA GLY A 717 -3.00 -1.78 -13.85
C GLY A 717 -2.30 -3.14 -13.97
N LEU A 718 -1.34 -3.43 -13.09
CA LEU A 718 -0.66 -4.73 -13.06
C LEU A 718 -1.61 -5.88 -12.69
N TRP A 719 -2.66 -5.63 -11.91
CA TRP A 719 -3.71 -6.63 -11.61
C TRP A 719 -4.54 -7.04 -12.83
N TRP A 720 -4.48 -6.28 -13.93
CA TRP A 720 -5.05 -6.68 -15.22
C TRP A 720 -4.00 -7.31 -16.14
N ALA A 721 -2.80 -6.74 -16.19
CA ALA A 721 -1.73 -7.20 -17.08
C ALA A 721 -1.19 -8.60 -16.70
N VAL A 722 -1.00 -8.88 -15.42
CA VAL A 722 -0.44 -10.14 -14.93
C VAL A 722 -1.37 -11.33 -15.22
N PRO A 723 -2.68 -11.29 -14.87
CA PRO A 723 -3.61 -12.34 -15.26
C PRO A 723 -3.73 -12.52 -16.78
N ALA A 724 -3.77 -11.44 -17.55
CA ALA A 724 -3.80 -11.51 -19.02
C ALA A 724 -2.61 -12.32 -19.57
N ARG A 725 -1.41 -12.04 -19.05
CA ARG A 725 -0.19 -12.78 -19.42
C ARG A 725 -0.27 -14.25 -19.04
N LEU A 726 -0.82 -14.58 -17.86
CA LEU A 726 -1.03 -15.97 -17.41
C LEU A 726 -2.05 -16.70 -18.30
N VAL A 727 -3.16 -16.05 -18.68
CA VAL A 727 -4.15 -16.63 -19.60
C VAL A 727 -3.52 -16.92 -20.96
N VAL A 728 -2.77 -15.99 -21.54
CA VAL A 728 -2.05 -16.22 -22.81
C VAL A 728 -1.09 -17.42 -22.69
N MET A 729 -0.41 -17.57 -21.56
CA MET A 729 0.44 -18.74 -21.30
C MET A 729 -0.37 -20.03 -21.19
N ALA A 730 -1.51 -20.02 -20.49
CA ALA A 730 -2.40 -21.16 -20.37
C ALA A 730 -2.93 -21.61 -21.74
N VAL A 731 -3.41 -20.68 -22.56
CA VAL A 731 -3.88 -21.00 -23.92
C VAL A 731 -2.74 -21.63 -24.72
N GLY A 732 -1.52 -21.08 -24.63
CA GLY A 732 -0.33 -21.66 -25.23
C GLY A 732 -0.09 -23.12 -24.84
N ARG A 733 -0.12 -23.41 -23.52
CA ARG A 733 0.27 -24.72 -22.97
C ARG A 733 -0.84 -25.78 -23.00
N PHE A 734 -2.10 -25.37 -22.83
CA PHE A 734 -3.22 -26.28 -22.65
C PHE A 734 -4.16 -26.35 -23.85
N ALA A 735 -4.14 -25.36 -24.75
CA ALA A 735 -4.94 -25.40 -25.98
C ALA A 735 -4.05 -25.64 -27.21
N TRP A 736 -3.04 -24.80 -27.45
CA TRP A 736 -2.24 -24.86 -28.67
C TRP A 736 -1.35 -26.10 -28.73
N THR A 737 -0.48 -26.32 -27.73
CA THR A 737 0.45 -27.45 -27.75
C THR A 737 -0.24 -28.82 -27.88
N PRO A 738 -1.32 -29.13 -27.13
CA PRO A 738 -1.99 -30.43 -27.27
C PRO A 738 -2.68 -30.61 -28.62
N LEU A 739 -3.20 -29.53 -29.21
CA LEU A 739 -3.83 -29.57 -30.53
C LEU A 739 -2.80 -29.81 -31.64
N GLU A 740 -1.62 -29.21 -31.53
CA GLU A 740 -0.50 -29.43 -32.45
C GLU A 740 0.04 -30.86 -32.37
N GLU A 741 0.20 -31.38 -31.15
CA GLU A 741 0.62 -32.78 -30.92
C GLU A 741 -0.39 -33.77 -31.53
N LYS A 742 -1.70 -33.53 -31.36
CA LYS A 742 -2.76 -34.44 -31.86
C LYS A 742 -2.96 -34.35 -33.37
N SER A 743 -2.79 -33.16 -33.95
CA SER A 743 -3.04 -32.92 -35.38
C SER A 743 -1.79 -33.11 -36.26
N GLY A 744 -0.59 -33.13 -35.67
CA GLY A 744 0.68 -33.18 -36.40
C GLY A 744 0.97 -31.92 -37.23
N ARG A 745 0.19 -30.86 -37.04
CA ARG A 745 0.28 -29.59 -37.79
C ARG A 745 0.44 -28.43 -36.81
N MET A 746 1.37 -27.53 -37.09
CA MET A 746 1.60 -26.31 -36.30
C MET A 746 0.45 -25.32 -36.52
N ILE A 747 -0.04 -24.72 -35.44
CA ILE A 747 -1.05 -23.66 -35.50
C ILE A 747 -0.35 -22.40 -36.04
N PRO A 748 -0.95 -21.73 -37.05
CA PRO A 748 -0.37 -20.51 -37.60
C PRO A 748 -0.15 -19.44 -36.53
N ASN A 749 1.02 -18.78 -36.56
CA ASN A 749 1.36 -17.71 -35.62
C ASN A 749 0.33 -16.56 -35.62
N VAL A 750 -0.29 -16.30 -36.77
CA VAL A 750 -1.35 -15.27 -36.90
C VAL A 750 -2.52 -15.56 -35.96
N VAL A 751 -2.95 -16.82 -35.83
CA VAL A 751 -4.05 -17.21 -34.93
C VAL A 751 -3.63 -17.04 -33.46
N ARG A 752 -2.40 -17.42 -33.12
CA ARG A 752 -1.85 -17.24 -31.76
C ARG A 752 -1.77 -15.76 -31.38
N MET A 753 -1.26 -14.92 -32.29
CA MET A 753 -1.19 -13.48 -32.10
C MET A 753 -2.57 -12.85 -31.96
N PHE A 754 -3.54 -13.29 -32.76
CA PHE A 754 -4.91 -12.79 -32.71
C PHE A 754 -5.57 -13.08 -31.36
N VAL A 755 -5.45 -14.30 -30.84
CA VAL A 755 -5.99 -14.64 -29.52
C VAL A 755 -5.28 -13.87 -28.39
N ALA A 756 -3.96 -13.73 -28.46
CA ALA A 756 -3.22 -12.92 -27.49
C ALA A 756 -3.63 -11.44 -27.55
N PHE A 757 -3.84 -10.90 -28.75
CA PHE A 757 -4.31 -9.53 -28.96
C PHE A 757 -5.68 -9.31 -28.33
N ILE A 758 -6.63 -10.24 -28.49
CA ILE A 758 -7.95 -10.16 -27.84
C ILE A 758 -7.81 -10.12 -26.32
N ILE A 759 -7.02 -11.04 -25.74
CA ILE A 759 -6.84 -11.12 -24.28
C ILE A 759 -6.23 -9.83 -23.72
N TYR A 760 -5.17 -9.30 -24.36
CA TYR A 760 -4.56 -8.05 -23.91
C TYR A 760 -5.46 -6.83 -24.16
N SER A 761 -6.26 -6.82 -25.23
CA SER A 761 -7.22 -5.74 -25.49
C SER A 761 -8.31 -5.71 -24.42
N LEU A 762 -8.83 -6.87 -24.00
CA LEU A 762 -9.78 -6.95 -22.88
C LEU A 762 -9.17 -6.47 -21.57
N ALA A 763 -7.92 -6.85 -21.28
CA ALA A 763 -7.20 -6.37 -20.09
C ALA A 763 -6.99 -4.85 -20.15
N PHE A 764 -6.63 -4.30 -21.31
CA PHE A 764 -6.46 -2.87 -21.53
C PHE A 764 -7.77 -2.10 -21.35
N LEU A 765 -8.90 -2.61 -21.87
CA LEU A 765 -10.22 -2.03 -21.62
C LEU A 765 -10.60 -2.10 -20.15
N GLY A 766 -10.24 -3.18 -19.45
CA GLY A 766 -10.38 -3.30 -18.01
C GLY A 766 -9.58 -2.24 -17.24
N ILE A 767 -8.34 -1.96 -17.65
CA ILE A 767 -7.53 -0.88 -17.08
C ILE A 767 -8.21 0.48 -17.32
N ILE A 768 -8.64 0.78 -18.55
CA ILE A 768 -9.33 2.04 -18.85
C ILE A 768 -10.61 2.20 -18.01
N GLY A 769 -11.44 1.15 -17.95
CA GLY A 769 -12.74 1.22 -17.29
C GLY A 769 -12.67 1.20 -15.77
N PHE A 770 -11.86 0.31 -15.19
CA PHE A 770 -11.85 0.06 -13.74
C PHE A 770 -10.69 0.72 -13.00
N VAL A 771 -9.56 1.00 -13.67
CA VAL A 771 -8.38 1.62 -13.04
C VAL A 771 -8.37 3.12 -13.29
N LEU A 772 -8.62 3.54 -14.55
CA LEU A 772 -8.65 4.96 -14.92
C LEU A 772 -10.05 5.59 -14.79
N ASN A 773 -11.07 4.79 -14.45
CA ASN A 773 -12.48 5.20 -14.37
C ASN A 773 -12.97 5.95 -15.64
N GLN A 774 -12.42 5.62 -16.80
CA GLN A 774 -12.79 6.28 -18.05
C GLN A 774 -13.95 5.54 -18.75
N PRO A 775 -14.88 6.28 -19.37
CA PRO A 775 -15.99 5.67 -20.10
C PRO A 775 -15.45 4.92 -21.32
N ILE A 776 -15.56 3.58 -21.29
CA ILE A 776 -15.12 2.71 -22.40
C ILE A 776 -15.98 2.93 -23.67
N THR A 777 -17.18 3.51 -23.51
CA THR A 777 -18.12 3.78 -24.59
C THR A 777 -17.52 4.64 -25.71
N SER A 778 -16.65 5.60 -25.39
CA SER A 778 -15.99 6.46 -26.39
C SER A 778 -14.99 5.68 -27.26
N VAL A 779 -14.20 4.80 -26.66
CA VAL A 779 -13.22 3.93 -27.34
C VAL A 779 -13.95 2.87 -28.19
N LEU A 780 -15.01 2.28 -27.64
CA LEU A 780 -15.86 1.32 -28.37
C LEU A 780 -16.57 1.96 -29.56
N ALA A 781 -17.13 3.16 -29.40
CA ALA A 781 -17.80 3.89 -30.49
C ALA A 781 -16.86 4.17 -31.67
N GLY A 782 -15.61 4.58 -31.41
CA GLY A 782 -14.62 4.84 -32.47
C GLY A 782 -14.05 3.58 -33.14
N SER A 783 -14.07 2.43 -32.46
CA SER A 783 -13.47 1.17 -32.97
C SER A 783 -14.37 0.36 -33.90
N GLY A 784 -15.66 0.69 -34.01
CA GLY A 784 -16.61 -0.03 -34.87
C GLY A 784 -16.22 -0.05 -36.35
N LEU A 785 -15.72 1.08 -36.88
CA LEU A 785 -15.24 1.17 -38.27
C LEU A 785 -14.04 0.25 -38.50
N LEU A 786 -13.10 0.22 -37.55
CA LEU A 786 -11.89 -0.60 -37.64
C LEU A 786 -12.23 -2.10 -37.56
N ALA A 787 -13.15 -2.47 -36.66
CA ALA A 787 -13.66 -3.84 -36.53
C ALA A 787 -14.36 -4.31 -37.82
N MET A 788 -15.13 -3.43 -38.47
CA MET A 788 -15.75 -3.71 -39.76
C MET A 788 -14.71 -3.95 -40.87
N ILE A 789 -13.69 -3.08 -40.98
CA ILE A 789 -12.60 -3.23 -41.98
C ILE A 789 -11.85 -4.55 -41.77
N VAL A 790 -11.50 -4.87 -40.53
CA VAL A 790 -10.82 -6.13 -40.18
C VAL A 790 -11.72 -7.34 -40.44
N GLY A 791 -13.02 -7.23 -40.13
CA GLY A 791 -14.02 -8.26 -40.41
C GLY A 791 -14.11 -8.58 -41.90
N LEU A 792 -14.17 -7.55 -42.75
CA LEU A 792 -14.18 -7.70 -44.21
C LEU A 792 -12.89 -8.35 -44.74
N ALA A 793 -11.73 -7.96 -44.21
CA ALA A 793 -10.44 -8.52 -44.62
C ALA A 793 -10.28 -10.01 -44.25
N ILE A 794 -10.90 -10.44 -43.14
CA ILE A 794 -10.80 -11.81 -42.63
C ILE A 794 -11.93 -12.71 -43.17
N GLN A 795 -13.04 -12.14 -43.66
CA GLN A 795 -14.24 -12.86 -44.12
C GLN A 795 -13.92 -14.06 -45.03
N ALA A 796 -13.10 -13.86 -46.06
CA ALA A 796 -12.73 -14.91 -47.00
C ALA A 796 -11.91 -16.04 -46.36
N ASN A 797 -11.08 -15.71 -45.36
CA ASN A 797 -10.29 -16.71 -44.63
C ASN A 797 -11.15 -17.55 -43.69
N ILE A 798 -12.11 -16.91 -43.01
CA ILE A 798 -13.10 -17.60 -42.17
C ILE A 798 -13.97 -18.53 -43.00
N SER A 799 -14.46 -18.06 -44.15
CA SER A 799 -15.26 -18.89 -45.08
C SER A 799 -14.52 -20.18 -45.45
N ASN A 800 -13.26 -20.08 -45.85
CA ASN A 800 -12.45 -21.27 -46.18
C ASN A 800 -12.25 -22.25 -45.01
N ILE A 801 -12.18 -21.76 -43.77
CA ILE A 801 -12.08 -22.61 -42.57
C ILE A 801 -13.39 -23.38 -42.37
N PHE A 802 -14.53 -22.67 -42.39
CA PHE A 802 -15.84 -23.30 -42.21
C PHE A 802 -16.13 -24.31 -43.33
N SER A 803 -15.88 -23.97 -44.59
CA SER A 803 -16.02 -24.91 -45.71
C SER A 803 -15.10 -26.12 -45.56
N GLY A 804 -13.90 -25.94 -44.99
CA GLY A 804 -13.01 -27.07 -44.68
C GLY A 804 -13.58 -28.04 -43.63
N ILE A 805 -14.25 -27.51 -42.60
CA ILE A 805 -14.94 -28.31 -41.58
C ILE A 805 -16.12 -29.05 -42.22
N VAL A 806 -16.94 -28.35 -43.01
CA VAL A 806 -18.11 -28.91 -43.71
C VAL A 806 -17.70 -30.03 -44.66
N LEU A 807 -16.69 -29.82 -45.51
CA LEU A 807 -16.17 -30.85 -46.42
C LEU A 807 -15.66 -32.10 -45.69
N ASN A 808 -15.08 -31.95 -44.49
CA ASN A 808 -14.63 -33.09 -43.68
C ASN A 808 -15.78 -33.83 -43.00
N MET A 809 -16.87 -33.11 -42.67
CA MET A 809 -18.05 -33.66 -42.01
C MET A 809 -18.98 -34.38 -43.00
N GLU A 810 -19.30 -33.75 -44.12
CA GLU A 810 -20.19 -34.29 -45.16
C GLU A 810 -19.49 -35.32 -46.05
N ARG A 811 -18.15 -35.25 -46.15
CA ARG A 811 -17.30 -36.16 -46.93
C ARG A 811 -17.81 -36.45 -48.35
N PRO A 812 -18.08 -35.43 -49.19
CA PRO A 812 -18.42 -35.64 -50.59
C PRO A 812 -17.29 -36.35 -51.39
N PHE A 813 -16.06 -36.30 -50.87
CA PHE A 813 -14.90 -37.04 -51.36
C PHE A 813 -13.85 -37.26 -50.26
N GLY A 814 -13.04 -38.31 -50.41
CA GLY A 814 -11.92 -38.64 -49.52
C GLY A 814 -10.56 -38.47 -50.17
N VAL A 815 -9.50 -38.48 -49.35
CA VAL A 815 -8.12 -38.56 -49.85
C VAL A 815 -7.93 -39.87 -50.59
N GLY A 816 -7.50 -39.79 -51.85
CA GLY A 816 -7.35 -40.92 -52.76
C GLY A 816 -8.43 -41.03 -53.84
N ASP A 817 -9.57 -40.34 -53.69
CA ASP A 817 -10.67 -40.35 -54.67
C ASP A 817 -10.32 -39.58 -55.93
N TRP A 818 -10.84 -40.03 -57.08
CA TRP A 818 -10.83 -39.27 -58.33
C TRP A 818 -12.10 -38.42 -58.42
N VAL A 819 -11.91 -37.11 -58.55
CA VAL A 819 -13.01 -36.15 -58.57
C VAL A 819 -12.82 -35.10 -59.65
N LYS A 820 -13.92 -34.50 -60.07
CA LYS A 820 -13.95 -33.25 -60.83
C LYS A 820 -14.69 -32.20 -60.01
N ILE A 821 -14.04 -31.07 -59.75
CA ILE A 821 -14.58 -29.97 -58.94
C ILE A 821 -14.70 -28.72 -59.83
N GLY A 822 -15.93 -28.32 -60.15
CA GLY A 822 -16.21 -27.20 -61.05
C GLY A 822 -15.58 -27.40 -62.44
N ASN A 823 -14.88 -26.38 -62.93
CA ASN A 823 -14.21 -26.40 -64.24
C ASN A 823 -12.80 -27.02 -64.22
N ALA A 824 -12.34 -27.53 -63.08
CA ALA A 824 -11.03 -28.17 -62.99
C ALA A 824 -11.03 -29.53 -63.72
N GLU A 825 -9.84 -29.97 -64.16
CA GLU A 825 -9.63 -31.31 -64.71
C GLU A 825 -9.91 -32.40 -63.66
N ASP A 826 -10.25 -33.62 -64.12
CA ASP A 826 -10.38 -34.76 -63.22
C ASP A 826 -9.03 -35.10 -62.58
N ALA A 827 -9.00 -35.13 -61.26
CA ALA A 827 -7.78 -35.26 -60.48
C ALA A 827 -8.01 -36.12 -59.24
N ARG A 828 -6.93 -36.71 -58.73
CA ARG A 828 -6.95 -37.52 -57.51
C ARG A 828 -6.71 -36.64 -56.29
N ILE A 829 -7.59 -36.69 -55.29
CA ILE A 829 -7.38 -35.95 -54.03
C ILE A 829 -6.13 -36.46 -53.32
N THR A 830 -5.18 -35.57 -53.05
CA THR A 830 -3.93 -35.89 -52.36
C THR A 830 -3.94 -35.45 -50.89
N ASP A 831 -4.57 -34.32 -50.58
CA ASP A 831 -4.62 -33.77 -49.21
C ASP A 831 -5.82 -32.82 -49.07
N ILE A 832 -6.47 -32.83 -47.91
CA ILE A 832 -7.50 -31.87 -47.54
C ILE A 832 -7.00 -31.14 -46.29
N THR A 833 -6.65 -29.87 -46.46
CA THR A 833 -6.21 -29.00 -45.35
C THR A 833 -7.39 -28.19 -44.81
N TRP A 834 -7.16 -27.46 -43.71
CA TRP A 834 -8.18 -26.58 -43.14
C TRP A 834 -8.58 -25.41 -44.06
N ARG A 835 -7.80 -25.08 -45.10
CA ARG A 835 -8.08 -23.97 -46.03
C ARG A 835 -8.20 -24.38 -47.49
N THR A 836 -7.55 -25.46 -47.91
CA THR A 836 -7.48 -25.88 -49.31
C THR A 836 -7.58 -27.39 -49.49
N THR A 837 -8.27 -27.82 -50.54
CA THR A 837 -8.28 -29.18 -51.08
C THR A 837 -7.22 -29.26 -52.17
N ARG A 838 -6.29 -30.20 -52.05
CA ARG A 838 -5.21 -30.44 -53.02
C ARG A 838 -5.50 -31.74 -53.76
N MET A 839 -5.41 -31.67 -55.08
CA MET A 839 -5.63 -32.81 -55.96
C MET A 839 -4.58 -32.83 -57.07
N GLN A 840 -4.23 -34.02 -57.55
CA GLN A 840 -3.20 -34.22 -58.56
C GLN A 840 -3.83 -34.72 -59.87
N THR A 841 -3.58 -34.00 -60.94
CA THR A 841 -3.98 -34.36 -62.31
C THR A 841 -3.22 -35.58 -62.81
N ARG A 842 -3.71 -36.20 -63.89
CA ARG A 842 -3.01 -37.32 -64.56
C ARG A 842 -1.66 -36.93 -65.13
N SER A 843 -1.47 -35.66 -65.50
CA SER A 843 -0.20 -35.06 -65.92
C SER A 843 0.77 -34.80 -64.76
N GLY A 844 0.42 -35.14 -63.52
CA GLY A 844 1.29 -34.98 -62.35
C GLY A 844 1.24 -33.59 -61.69
N MET A 845 0.50 -32.63 -62.24
CA MET A 845 0.35 -31.28 -61.68
C MET A 845 -0.57 -31.28 -60.44
N THR A 846 -0.22 -30.54 -59.40
CA THR A 846 -1.05 -30.34 -58.20
C THR A 846 -1.93 -29.11 -58.35
N ILE A 847 -3.25 -29.29 -58.24
CA ILE A 847 -4.25 -28.23 -58.18
C ILE A 847 -4.61 -28.02 -56.71
N ALA A 848 -4.46 -26.79 -56.21
CA ALA A 848 -4.88 -26.40 -54.86
C ALA A 848 -6.11 -25.49 -54.94
N ILE A 849 -7.26 -26.01 -54.52
CA ILE A 849 -8.54 -25.30 -54.55
C ILE A 849 -8.87 -24.81 -53.13
N PRO A 850 -9.18 -23.51 -52.94
CA PRO A 850 -9.71 -23.02 -51.66
C PRO A 850 -10.97 -23.79 -51.27
N ASN A 851 -11.10 -24.17 -50.00
CA ASN A 851 -12.21 -25.00 -49.53
C ASN A 851 -13.57 -24.36 -49.78
N ALA A 852 -13.70 -23.02 -49.67
CA ALA A 852 -14.94 -22.32 -49.98
C ALA A 852 -15.35 -22.55 -51.44
N LYS A 853 -14.41 -22.31 -52.37
CA LYS A 853 -14.62 -22.56 -53.79
C LYS A 853 -14.91 -24.03 -54.09
N ALA A 854 -14.25 -24.96 -53.42
CA ALA A 854 -14.48 -26.40 -53.60
C ALA A 854 -15.87 -26.84 -53.12
N SER A 855 -16.34 -26.27 -52.01
CA SER A 855 -17.66 -26.54 -51.43
C SER A 855 -18.81 -25.93 -52.24
N GLU A 856 -18.58 -24.78 -52.87
CA GLU A 856 -19.57 -24.09 -53.71
C GLU A 856 -19.66 -24.65 -55.14
N SER A 857 -18.63 -25.36 -55.59
CA SER A 857 -18.58 -25.93 -56.94
C SER A 857 -19.33 -27.25 -57.04
N GLN A 858 -19.83 -27.58 -58.23
CA GLN A 858 -20.35 -28.93 -58.51
C GLN A 858 -19.22 -29.96 -58.37
N ILE A 859 -19.47 -31.01 -57.58
CA ILE A 859 -18.53 -32.10 -57.30
C ILE A 859 -19.01 -33.36 -58.02
N ILE A 860 -18.19 -33.93 -58.89
CA ILE A 860 -18.41 -35.24 -59.50
C ILE A 860 -17.36 -36.19 -58.91
N ASN A 861 -17.79 -37.17 -58.12
CA ASN A 861 -16.90 -38.17 -57.53
C ASN A 861 -16.99 -39.49 -58.32
N TYR A 862 -15.88 -39.90 -58.92
CA TYR A 862 -15.78 -41.12 -59.74
C TYR A 862 -15.41 -42.37 -58.94
N SER A 863 -15.07 -42.22 -57.66
CA SER A 863 -14.56 -43.29 -56.79
C SER A 863 -15.58 -43.84 -55.79
N VAL A 864 -16.54 -43.02 -55.33
CA VAL A 864 -17.48 -43.41 -54.24
C VAL A 864 -18.32 -44.66 -54.56
N GLN A 865 -18.78 -44.84 -55.80
CA GLN A 865 -19.59 -46.00 -56.18
C GLN A 865 -18.77 -47.28 -56.44
N GLY A 866 -17.42 -47.21 -56.37
CA GLY A 866 -16.53 -48.35 -56.62
C GLY A 866 -16.53 -48.88 -58.07
N ARG A 867 -17.25 -48.19 -58.97
CA ARG A 867 -17.31 -48.45 -60.40
C ARG A 867 -17.71 -47.17 -61.12
N SER A 868 -17.24 -47.00 -62.35
CA SER A 868 -17.53 -45.83 -63.17
C SER A 868 -17.98 -46.26 -64.57
N ARG A 869 -19.06 -45.66 -65.07
CA ARG A 869 -19.54 -45.88 -66.43
C ARG A 869 -18.76 -45.01 -67.41
N MET A 870 -18.11 -45.66 -68.37
CA MET A 870 -17.50 -45.03 -69.52
C MET A 870 -18.45 -45.14 -70.72
N THR A 871 -18.29 -44.23 -71.67
CA THR A 871 -19.05 -44.24 -72.91
C THR A 871 -18.12 -43.86 -74.04
N ILE A 872 -18.13 -44.65 -75.09
CA ILE A 872 -17.50 -44.31 -76.37
C ILE A 872 -18.59 -44.16 -77.41
N HIS A 873 -18.43 -43.17 -78.28
CA HIS A 873 -19.35 -42.90 -79.38
C HIS A 873 -18.65 -43.22 -80.68
N LEU A 874 -19.33 -43.92 -81.56
CA LEU A 874 -18.82 -44.25 -82.88
C LEU A 874 -19.92 -44.14 -83.93
N PHE A 875 -19.49 -44.02 -85.18
CA PHE A 875 -20.36 -43.82 -86.33
C PHE A 875 -20.09 -44.90 -87.37
N VAL A 876 -21.16 -45.48 -87.93
CA VAL A 876 -21.09 -46.48 -89.01
C VAL A 876 -22.08 -46.12 -90.12
N ASP A 877 -21.98 -46.82 -91.25
CA ASP A 877 -22.92 -46.68 -92.37
C ASP A 877 -24.35 -47.08 -91.95
N PRO A 878 -25.38 -46.22 -92.13
CA PRO A 878 -26.76 -46.52 -91.78
C PRO A 878 -27.41 -47.62 -92.64
N ALA A 879 -26.82 -48.01 -93.77
CA ALA A 879 -27.31 -49.13 -94.59
C ALA A 879 -27.07 -50.50 -93.92
N LEU A 880 -26.25 -50.56 -92.88
CA LEU A 880 -25.94 -51.79 -92.17
C LEU A 880 -27.08 -52.18 -91.20
N PRO A 881 -27.46 -53.47 -91.12
CA PRO A 881 -28.47 -53.92 -90.16
C PRO A 881 -28.04 -53.62 -88.72
N THR A 882 -28.90 -52.91 -87.98
CA THR A 882 -28.64 -52.45 -86.60
C THR A 882 -28.26 -53.59 -85.66
N GLU A 883 -28.84 -54.78 -85.84
CA GLU A 883 -28.54 -55.97 -85.04
C GLU A 883 -27.11 -56.46 -85.20
N THR A 884 -26.57 -56.43 -86.42
CA THR A 884 -25.20 -56.88 -86.71
C THR A 884 -24.17 -55.95 -86.07
N VAL A 885 -24.40 -54.64 -86.17
CA VAL A 885 -23.55 -53.61 -85.54
C VAL A 885 -23.63 -53.72 -84.02
N ARG A 886 -24.85 -53.81 -83.46
CA ARG A 886 -25.07 -53.89 -82.01
C ARG A 886 -24.38 -55.11 -81.39
N LYS A 887 -24.45 -56.27 -82.04
CA LYS A 887 -23.79 -57.50 -81.56
C LYS A 887 -22.27 -57.37 -81.55
N ALA A 888 -21.67 -56.85 -82.64
CA ALA A 888 -20.23 -56.66 -82.73
C ALA A 888 -19.69 -55.68 -81.66
N LEU A 889 -20.45 -54.62 -81.37
CA LEU A 889 -20.11 -53.62 -80.36
C LEU A 889 -20.35 -54.09 -78.92
N TYR A 890 -21.29 -55.02 -78.70
CA TYR A 890 -21.59 -55.55 -77.37
C TYR A 890 -20.50 -56.51 -76.88
N ASP A 891 -19.97 -57.35 -77.77
CA ASP A 891 -18.96 -58.36 -77.41
C ASP A 891 -17.56 -57.76 -77.16
N ALA A 892 -17.26 -56.60 -77.76
CA ALA A 892 -15.92 -56.02 -77.73
C ALA A 892 -15.45 -55.58 -76.34
N PRO A 893 -16.22 -54.81 -75.52
CA PRO A 893 -15.77 -54.40 -74.20
C PRO A 893 -15.66 -55.57 -73.21
N LEU A 894 -16.44 -56.65 -73.37
CA LEU A 894 -16.42 -57.83 -72.47
C LEU A 894 -15.09 -58.59 -72.50
N GLN A 895 -14.30 -58.42 -73.56
CA GLN A 895 -13.01 -59.10 -73.72
C GLN A 895 -11.83 -58.25 -73.23
N CYS A 896 -12.08 -57.02 -72.76
CA CYS A 896 -11.05 -56.09 -72.34
C CYS A 896 -10.76 -56.21 -70.84
N PRO A 897 -9.52 -56.56 -70.41
CA PRO A 897 -9.19 -56.65 -68.99
C PRO A 897 -9.37 -55.30 -68.28
N GLY A 898 -10.21 -55.21 -67.26
CA GLY A 898 -10.52 -53.97 -66.54
C GLY A 898 -11.89 -53.37 -66.86
N VAL A 899 -12.60 -53.90 -67.85
CA VAL A 899 -14.05 -53.75 -67.99
C VAL A 899 -14.74 -54.76 -67.07
N LEU A 900 -15.78 -54.32 -66.36
CA LEU A 900 -16.60 -55.17 -65.51
C LEU A 900 -17.57 -56.00 -66.36
N ALA A 901 -17.68 -57.30 -66.05
CA ALA A 901 -18.69 -58.17 -66.66
C ALA A 901 -20.11 -57.84 -66.15
N GLU A 902 -20.23 -57.38 -64.90
CA GLU A 902 -21.48 -56.90 -64.31
C GLU A 902 -21.31 -55.49 -63.71
N PRO A 903 -22.12 -54.49 -64.10
CA PRO A 903 -23.15 -54.58 -65.14
C PRO A 903 -22.55 -54.78 -66.54
N ALA A 904 -23.24 -55.58 -67.35
CA ALA A 904 -22.84 -55.82 -68.73
C ALA A 904 -22.77 -54.51 -69.52
N PRO A 905 -21.89 -54.42 -70.54
CA PRO A 905 -21.89 -53.30 -71.47
C PRO A 905 -23.25 -53.13 -72.14
N ALA A 906 -23.61 -51.90 -72.47
CA ALA A 906 -24.84 -51.58 -73.19
C ALA A 906 -24.49 -50.84 -74.46
N VAL A 907 -25.09 -51.25 -75.57
CA VAL A 907 -24.92 -50.60 -76.87
C VAL A 907 -26.25 -49.97 -77.24
N TYR A 908 -26.24 -48.65 -77.41
CA TYR A 908 -27.41 -47.88 -77.83
C TYR A 908 -27.21 -47.43 -79.26
N PHE A 909 -28.27 -47.52 -80.06
CA PHE A 909 -28.37 -46.80 -81.31
C PHE A 909 -28.95 -45.42 -81.00
N ASP A 910 -28.13 -44.38 -81.13
CA ASP A 910 -28.52 -43.02 -80.73
C ASP A 910 -29.27 -42.28 -81.84
N GLY A 911 -29.40 -42.90 -83.01
CA GLY A 911 -30.09 -42.36 -84.18
C GLY A 911 -29.17 -42.20 -85.38
N ILE A 912 -29.71 -41.59 -86.43
CA ILE A 912 -28.97 -41.24 -87.64
C ILE A 912 -28.68 -39.74 -87.58
N VAL A 913 -27.39 -39.38 -87.63
CA VAL A 913 -26.94 -37.98 -87.62
C VAL A 913 -26.46 -37.57 -89.00
N SER A 914 -26.64 -36.29 -89.33
CA SER A 914 -26.07 -35.67 -90.53
C SER A 914 -24.60 -35.36 -90.27
N GLY A 915 -23.69 -36.01 -91.01
CA GLY A 915 -22.27 -35.66 -91.04
C GLY A 915 -21.87 -35.03 -92.37
N GLU A 916 -20.67 -34.42 -92.43
CA GLU A 916 -20.11 -33.76 -93.63
C GLU A 916 -19.83 -34.71 -94.82
N GLY A 917 -20.27 -35.98 -94.74
CA GLY A 917 -20.16 -36.99 -95.80
C GLY A 917 -21.42 -37.85 -95.99
N GLY A 918 -22.56 -37.46 -95.41
CA GLY A 918 -23.82 -38.19 -95.50
C GLY A 918 -24.43 -38.54 -94.14
N TRP A 919 -25.51 -39.33 -94.17
CA TRP A 919 -26.17 -39.84 -92.98
C TRP A 919 -25.31 -40.93 -92.32
N LEU A 920 -25.06 -40.82 -91.02
CA LEU A 920 -24.28 -41.77 -90.24
C LEU A 920 -25.10 -42.32 -89.08
N ALA A 921 -25.07 -43.63 -88.87
CA ALA A 921 -25.68 -44.27 -87.72
C ALA A 921 -24.76 -44.11 -86.50
N GLN A 922 -25.21 -43.38 -85.47
CA GLN A 922 -24.47 -43.17 -84.23
C GLN A 922 -24.77 -44.28 -83.22
N TYR A 923 -23.70 -44.83 -82.63
CA TYR A 923 -23.80 -45.79 -81.55
C TYR A 923 -23.01 -45.36 -80.32
N SER A 924 -23.61 -45.54 -79.15
CA SER A 924 -22.98 -45.39 -77.84
C SER A 924 -22.70 -46.75 -77.22
N VAL A 925 -21.43 -47.05 -76.98
CA VAL A 925 -21.03 -48.23 -76.21
C VAL A 925 -20.70 -47.80 -74.79
N GLN A 926 -21.57 -48.17 -73.87
CA GLN A 926 -21.41 -47.93 -72.44
C GLN A 926 -20.81 -49.17 -71.78
N TYR A 927 -19.77 -48.99 -70.99
CA TYR A 927 -19.14 -50.08 -70.23
C TYR A 927 -18.68 -49.57 -68.88
N TRP A 928 -18.50 -50.47 -67.92
CA TRP A 928 -18.15 -50.11 -66.55
C TRP A 928 -16.71 -50.49 -66.26
N ILE A 929 -15.98 -49.63 -65.56
CA ILE A 929 -14.63 -49.93 -65.05
C ILE A 929 -14.64 -49.89 -63.52
N LYS A 930 -13.84 -50.76 -62.89
CA LYS A 930 -13.75 -50.83 -61.42
C LYS A 930 -12.96 -49.66 -60.83
N ASP A 931 -11.82 -49.34 -61.44
CA ASP A 931 -10.94 -48.27 -60.98
C ASP A 931 -10.85 -47.17 -62.03
N TYR A 932 -11.29 -45.97 -61.66
CA TYR A 932 -11.24 -44.79 -62.52
C TYR A 932 -9.81 -44.37 -62.87
N SER A 933 -8.81 -44.74 -62.06
CA SER A 933 -7.39 -44.47 -62.37
C SER A 933 -6.99 -45.06 -63.73
N GLY A 934 -7.56 -46.20 -64.11
CA GLY A 934 -7.33 -46.88 -65.37
C GLY A 934 -8.16 -46.38 -66.56
N LYS A 935 -8.97 -45.31 -66.41
CA LYS A 935 -9.87 -44.80 -67.47
C LYS A 935 -9.21 -44.73 -68.85
N THR A 936 -8.07 -44.06 -68.97
CA THR A 936 -7.40 -43.85 -70.26
C THR A 936 -6.91 -45.17 -70.86
N SER A 937 -6.30 -46.04 -70.05
CA SER A 937 -5.75 -47.32 -70.53
C SER A 937 -6.80 -48.39 -70.82
N VAL A 938 -7.90 -48.42 -70.06
CA VAL A 938 -9.03 -49.33 -70.33
C VAL A 938 -9.81 -48.85 -71.55
N THR A 939 -10.07 -47.54 -71.67
CA THR A 939 -10.81 -46.97 -72.82
C THR A 939 -10.05 -47.16 -74.12
N GLY A 940 -8.72 -46.98 -74.13
CA GLY A 940 -7.89 -47.30 -75.30
C GLY A 940 -8.04 -48.76 -75.74
N ARG A 941 -7.97 -49.71 -74.79
CA ARG A 941 -8.14 -51.14 -75.08
C ARG A 941 -9.54 -51.49 -75.60
N VAL A 942 -10.58 -50.85 -75.06
CA VAL A 942 -11.96 -51.03 -75.56
C VAL A 942 -12.08 -50.50 -76.99
N TRP A 943 -11.47 -49.36 -77.31
CA TRP A 943 -11.40 -48.86 -78.68
C TRP A 943 -10.69 -49.84 -79.63
N ASP A 944 -9.55 -50.38 -79.23
CA ASP A 944 -8.81 -51.38 -80.02
C ASP A 944 -9.65 -52.64 -80.28
N ALA A 945 -10.36 -53.11 -79.26
CA ALA A 945 -11.25 -54.28 -79.36
C ALA A 945 -12.47 -54.00 -80.24
N VAL A 946 -13.11 -52.83 -80.09
CA VAL A 946 -14.24 -52.41 -80.93
C VAL A 946 -13.80 -52.30 -82.40
N TYR A 947 -12.65 -51.67 -82.65
CA TYR A 947 -12.12 -51.52 -84.00
C TYR A 947 -11.83 -52.89 -84.65
N SER A 948 -11.20 -53.80 -83.90
CA SER A 948 -10.91 -55.16 -84.37
C SER A 948 -12.18 -55.94 -84.69
N ARG A 949 -13.19 -55.88 -83.81
CA ARG A 949 -14.49 -56.57 -83.99
C ARG A 949 -15.32 -56.04 -85.14
N LEU A 950 -15.33 -54.72 -85.36
CA LEU A 950 -15.98 -54.13 -86.51
C LEU A 950 -15.31 -54.57 -87.82
N LYS A 951 -13.97 -54.58 -87.84
CA LYS A 951 -13.20 -55.04 -89.00
C LYS A 951 -13.44 -56.52 -89.33
N GLU A 952 -13.46 -57.39 -88.32
CA GLU A 952 -13.79 -58.82 -88.46
C GLU A 952 -15.21 -59.04 -89.00
N ALA A 953 -16.16 -58.19 -88.61
CA ALA A 953 -17.55 -58.23 -89.08
C ALA A 953 -17.76 -57.59 -90.47
N GLY A 954 -16.70 -57.10 -91.13
CA GLY A 954 -16.79 -56.39 -92.41
C GLY A 954 -17.45 -55.01 -92.32
N ILE A 955 -17.60 -54.46 -91.11
CA ILE A 955 -18.22 -53.18 -90.84
C ILE A 955 -17.13 -52.10 -90.84
N ALA A 956 -17.16 -51.23 -91.84
CA ALA A 956 -16.33 -50.04 -91.85
C ALA A 956 -16.88 -49.01 -90.85
N LEU A 957 -16.00 -48.41 -90.04
CA LEU A 957 -16.33 -47.15 -89.38
C LEU A 957 -16.61 -46.12 -90.47
N GLY A 958 -17.61 -45.26 -90.25
CA GLY A 958 -17.96 -44.20 -91.18
C GLY A 958 -16.71 -43.38 -91.51
N SER A 959 -16.20 -43.53 -92.74
CA SER A 959 -15.04 -42.79 -93.21
C SER A 959 -15.52 -41.53 -93.92
N SER A 960 -15.09 -40.35 -93.46
CA SER A 960 -15.22 -39.13 -94.26
C SER A 960 -14.22 -39.24 -95.42
N LEU A 961 -14.68 -39.69 -96.58
CA LEU A 961 -13.87 -39.67 -97.80
C LEU A 961 -14.45 -38.67 -98.80
N ALA A 962 -13.70 -37.57 -98.91
CA ALA A 962 -13.45 -36.71 -100.07
C ALA A 962 -14.14 -35.35 -100.16
N SER A 963 -13.35 -34.29 -99.98
CA SER A 963 -13.12 -33.36 -101.08
C SER A 963 -11.63 -33.06 -101.27
N ARG A 964 -11.14 -33.41 -102.46
CA ARG A 964 -10.00 -32.74 -103.11
C ARG A 964 -10.47 -31.34 -103.48
N GLY A 965 -9.69 -30.31 -103.17
CA GLY A 965 -9.95 -28.96 -103.68
C GLY A 965 -9.19 -27.87 -102.95
N ASN A 966 -7.95 -27.66 -103.40
CA ASN A 966 -7.20 -26.39 -103.41
C ASN A 966 -7.22 -25.41 -102.21
N SER A 967 -5.97 -25.14 -101.82
CA SER A 967 -5.35 -23.83 -101.63
C SER A 967 -5.69 -23.00 -100.39
N SER A 968 -4.59 -22.68 -99.66
CA SER A 968 -4.29 -21.41 -98.99
C SER A 968 -5.27 -21.00 -97.89
N VAL A 969 -4.84 -20.73 -96.67
CA VAL A 969 -4.05 -19.53 -96.37
C VAL A 969 -3.40 -19.71 -94.98
N LEU A 970 -2.10 -19.46 -94.94
CA LEU A 970 -1.37 -19.05 -93.75
C LEU A 970 -1.84 -17.63 -93.36
N LYS A 971 -2.11 -17.42 -92.07
CA LYS A 971 -1.93 -16.17 -91.29
C LYS A 971 -2.22 -14.84 -92.02
N GLU A 972 -3.24 -14.13 -91.54
CA GLU A 972 -3.17 -12.66 -91.45
C GLU A 972 -2.94 -12.25 -89.99
N LEU A 973 -1.82 -11.55 -89.80
CA LEU A 973 -1.52 -10.66 -88.68
C LEU A 973 -2.14 -9.30 -89.05
N ASP A 974 -2.67 -8.54 -88.08
CA ASP A 974 -2.93 -7.12 -88.32
C ASP A 974 -1.62 -6.34 -88.46
N GLU A 975 -1.71 -5.13 -89.02
CA GLU A 975 -0.58 -4.30 -89.45
C GLU A 975 0.36 -3.84 -88.32
N ASP A 976 0.10 -4.17 -87.05
CA ASP A 976 0.94 -3.78 -85.91
C ASP A 976 1.41 -4.95 -85.01
N GLY A 977 1.11 -6.20 -85.38
CA GLY A 977 1.82 -7.37 -84.84
C GLY A 977 1.71 -7.60 -83.34
N LYS A 978 0.54 -7.36 -82.72
CA LYS A 978 0.28 -7.69 -81.31
C LYS A 978 -1.05 -8.40 -81.08
N ALA A 979 -0.96 -9.60 -80.51
CA ALA A 979 -2.11 -10.34 -79.97
C ALA A 979 -2.51 -9.76 -78.61
N THR A 980 -3.73 -9.23 -78.50
CA THR A 980 -4.37 -8.87 -77.23
C THR A 980 -5.79 -9.43 -77.18
N THR A 981 -6.06 -10.31 -76.23
CA THR A 981 -7.40 -10.64 -75.75
C THR A 981 -7.71 -9.78 -74.53
N LEU A 982 -8.75 -8.95 -74.62
CA LEU A 982 -9.38 -8.29 -73.49
C LEU A 982 -10.90 -8.53 -73.53
N HIS A 983 -11.39 -8.83 -72.34
CA HIS A 983 -12.73 -9.06 -71.84
C HIS A 983 -13.94 -8.44 -72.56
N GLU A 984 -15.01 -9.24 -72.57
CA GLU A 984 -16.36 -8.93 -72.07
C GLU A 984 -16.75 -7.44 -72.00
N ARG A 985 -17.75 -7.08 -72.82
CA ARG A 985 -18.78 -6.14 -72.40
C ARG A 985 -20.15 -6.69 -72.76
N GLU A 986 -21.03 -6.49 -71.78
CA GLU A 986 -22.45 -6.76 -71.74
C GLU A 986 -23.21 -6.08 -72.87
N ASP A 987 -24.27 -6.73 -73.36
CA ASP A 987 -25.62 -6.16 -73.42
C ASP A 987 -26.58 -7.22 -73.99
N TRP A 988 -27.31 -7.88 -73.07
CA TRP A 988 -28.27 -8.96 -73.36
C TRP A 988 -29.74 -8.47 -73.38
N ASP A 989 -29.98 -7.17 -73.46
CA ASP A 989 -31.33 -6.58 -73.36
C ASP A 989 -31.87 -5.93 -74.66
N VAL A 990 -31.26 -6.18 -75.83
CA VAL A 990 -31.69 -5.54 -77.10
C VAL A 990 -32.21 -6.52 -78.17
N ILE A 991 -32.22 -7.84 -77.93
CA ILE A 991 -32.68 -8.84 -78.93
C ILE A 991 -33.84 -9.70 -78.37
N GLN A 992 -34.77 -9.08 -77.65
CA GLN A 992 -36.07 -9.70 -77.33
C GLN A 992 -37.29 -8.89 -77.80
N ASP A 993 -37.13 -7.62 -78.16
CA ASP A 993 -38.23 -6.79 -78.67
C ASP A 993 -38.40 -6.81 -80.20
N GLU A 994 -37.44 -7.35 -80.95
CA GLU A 994 -37.50 -7.39 -82.43
C GLU A 994 -38.15 -8.67 -83.00
N LEU A 995 -38.49 -9.65 -82.16
CA LEU A 995 -39.17 -10.90 -82.55
C LEU A 995 -40.68 -10.92 -82.24
N ARG A 996 -41.25 -9.82 -81.75
CA ARG A 996 -42.71 -9.68 -81.51
C ARG A 996 -43.44 -8.75 -82.46
N SER A 997 -42.77 -8.17 -83.45
CA SER A 997 -43.48 -7.46 -84.53
C SER A 997 -42.88 -7.75 -85.89
N ARG A 998 -43.61 -8.59 -86.66
CA ARG A 998 -43.58 -8.80 -88.13
C ARG A 998 -42.94 -10.12 -88.61
N ILE A 999 -43.85 -11.03 -89.00
CA ILE A 999 -43.74 -12.25 -89.83
C ILE A 999 -43.46 -13.54 -89.07
#